data_AF-A0A651H8Y5-F1
#
_entry.id   AF-A0A651H8Y5-F1
#
_cell.length_a   1.000
_cell.length_b   1.000
_cell.length_c   1.000
_cell.angle_alpha   90.00
_cell.angle_beta   90.00
_cell.angle_gamma   90.00
#
_symmetry.space_group_name_H-M   'P 1'
#
loop_
_entity.id
_entity.type
_entity.pdbx_description
1 polymer ?
#
loop_
_entity_poly.entity_id
_entity_poly.type
_entity_poly.pdbx_seq_one_letter_code
_entity_poly.pdbx_strand_id
1 'polypeptide(L)'
;MNNRSSITSLPRRTARLLAGAWLVAGLGAVPLAAQDIPVDPVITLGGLTTDVSGTPTAYVFFEAWPSKIKTIGSKEVSLWMKAGSSDSANPYARIAVLRPQTSPQVIETLVNRAVHALGEEPGLAGRTIDALFQDLLPTADLSLGQKVSALVRAAMEDEEAADLLLVAVSTLPSLNMAFGNAFAVPLPAGGVATFELRMADFPGMEARSVVGRVTLDHANPTLLPPPTTLAIAPPFTQEPGYDDLNIRFRWDTPPDLLRLGLLMRGFNLYRVPRSVAESFGWDAVPPLPEELAAAMFDPNLGIGRVNRGPLYPAEVLSPAEVVAPEPEPYFARDHESQMPGYPDSHTPVENGLQFYYFVSPRDALGRDHAFSHGVLGTFCTRMPPPTPDGLVVENYYHFDGATPKQVLKLTWDANPPGEYSGTSGYLVYRWENSADVYSLGANPLANLIAGPIPHVPGQTTYTYLDDGPGSPSVPADLDQTYWYTLRAVDDSSFVENGEVFCPFPPFTGNLSGHSPPVFGVLRDREGPEKPGGAVRILCGEPEMSRGGNIEVIRDDDGPERGTVAFEMLTHRLHADPNIAWVEFEFYRNPEETILLLATGPYHFLGNEDKLLLEFFIARELLDPLVFVRARAGTQTGEVSEWYHTSTQVALSGAERYRFQFIAQMRYTRHPLDPTGRGRPCRTHYPPPPGSTPPNGPGIWIDVTPTTGTAQYKIYYTIDDGPMLLLKEGPMPIPPVLMNPLPAAAARVCFYARVFDVHGNPSALAFFGCVDAPGSQPIPKPMLAPILGGGSAQNPVALIQWFCPPHGISHFEVTIANTTGSHPSPGFSTELYSPVGPIPIIVLHSPILNSNVNTTVFETEKVGPLFGNGATFTIETPIDPPNANWLVRVRAVAKSGLKGPFSNEERFTWSPPPDPEDPDVPWPARPLPSVTPAAMVFNGMVQAVWNSNHQRVGVRVGRYPGRATSYTVGREPVPGIATNVDPFEYIFKGLIGGVERRLFPMVLYRIQVPDEAMPPGKPFAFFETVPGDVVQVSPMMDQIASAFETGAAPAGHIVYDPFMFLVPSTGAVGSFVDMYVIDSLPVLTGARYRYLIALYDETTRELVTIIPTNEVDIPLN
;
A
#
# COMPACT_ATOMS: atom_id res chain seq x y z
N MET A 1 22.36 -27.49 -9.11
CA MET A 1 21.80 -28.02 -10.39
C MET A 1 22.55 -27.38 -11.55
N ASN A 2 22.61 -28.03 -12.71
CA ASN A 2 23.49 -27.70 -13.84
C ASN A 2 23.44 -26.23 -14.30
N ASN A 3 24.60 -25.64 -14.58
CA ASN A 3 24.82 -25.00 -15.88
C ASN A 3 26.31 -24.91 -16.27
N ARG A 4 26.56 -24.90 -17.58
CA ARG A 4 27.90 -25.00 -18.20
C ARG A 4 28.57 -23.62 -18.32
N SER A 5 29.86 -23.56 -18.01
CA SER A 5 30.73 -22.40 -18.28
C SER A 5 31.21 -22.39 -19.73
N SER A 6 30.88 -21.33 -20.48
CA SER A 6 31.42 -21.06 -21.81
C SER A 6 32.56 -20.04 -21.73
N ILE A 7 33.75 -20.43 -22.17
CA ILE A 7 34.91 -19.52 -22.23
C ILE A 7 34.74 -18.54 -23.39
N THR A 8 34.63 -17.25 -23.08
CA THR A 8 34.64 -16.15 -24.06
C THR A 8 36.03 -15.50 -24.13
N SER A 9 36.48 -15.22 -25.35
CA SER A 9 37.79 -14.63 -25.64
C SER A 9 37.87 -13.14 -25.28
N LEU A 10 38.98 -12.71 -24.68
CA LEU A 10 39.33 -11.30 -24.44
C LEU A 10 40.29 -10.75 -25.52
N PRO A 11 40.24 -9.44 -25.84
CA PRO A 11 40.81 -8.90 -27.07
C PRO A 11 42.25 -8.39 -26.94
N ARG A 12 43.00 -8.49 -28.05
CA ARG A 12 44.28 -7.78 -28.22
C ARG A 12 44.04 -6.26 -28.28
N ARG A 13 44.73 -5.48 -27.45
CA ARG A 13 44.93 -4.04 -27.69
C ARG A 13 46.41 -3.69 -27.81
N THR A 14 46.64 -2.75 -28.71
CA THR A 14 47.92 -2.26 -29.22
C THR A 14 48.70 -1.41 -28.22
N ALA A 15 50.02 -1.54 -28.22
CA ALA A 15 50.94 -0.46 -27.86
C ALA A 15 51.84 -0.15 -29.08
N ARG A 16 52.17 1.13 -29.31
CA ARG A 16 53.01 1.61 -30.42
C ARG A 16 54.19 2.41 -29.86
N LEU A 17 55.38 2.10 -30.38
CA LEU A 17 56.52 3.00 -30.67
C LEU A 17 57.03 3.95 -29.56
N LEU A 18 58.33 3.83 -29.23
CA LEU A 18 59.33 4.89 -29.48
C LEU A 18 60.77 4.49 -29.12
N ALA A 19 61.57 4.16 -30.13
CA ALA A 19 63.03 4.38 -30.25
C ALA A 19 63.44 3.89 -31.65
N GLY A 20 64.22 4.59 -32.48
CA GLY A 20 65.09 5.73 -32.20
C GLY A 20 66.44 5.46 -32.87
N ALA A 21 66.48 5.38 -34.21
CA ALA A 21 67.61 4.84 -34.95
C ALA A 21 68.83 5.78 -35.03
N TRP A 22 70.04 5.21 -34.98
CA TRP A 22 71.27 5.82 -35.50
C TRP A 22 72.15 4.81 -36.25
N LEU A 23 72.84 5.30 -37.27
CA LEU A 23 73.67 4.62 -38.30
C LEU A 23 74.95 5.50 -38.50
N VAL A 24 76.08 5.09 -39.11
CA VAL A 24 76.47 3.97 -40.00
C VAL A 24 77.93 3.56 -39.64
N ALA A 25 78.42 2.38 -40.08
CA ALA A 25 79.71 2.17 -40.79
C ALA A 25 80.62 1.01 -40.29
N GLY A 26 81.04 0.14 -41.22
CA GLY A 26 82.10 -0.86 -40.99
C GLY A 26 81.95 -2.17 -41.79
N LEU A 27 82.09 -2.13 -43.12
CA LEU A 27 82.01 -3.32 -43.99
C LEU A 27 83.23 -4.25 -43.85
N GLY A 28 83.00 -5.57 -43.89
CA GLY A 28 84.07 -6.57 -43.94
C GLY A 28 83.57 -8.01 -43.95
N ALA A 29 83.07 -8.50 -45.09
CA ALA A 29 82.56 -9.87 -45.21
C ALA A 29 83.70 -10.89 -45.38
N VAL A 30 83.73 -11.91 -44.50
CA VAL A 30 84.45 -13.17 -44.69
C VAL A 30 83.48 -14.29 -44.27
N PRO A 31 83.29 -15.37 -45.05
CA PRO A 31 82.33 -16.41 -44.69
C PRO A 31 82.91 -17.31 -43.60
N LEU A 32 82.36 -17.23 -42.39
CA LEU A 32 82.43 -18.35 -41.45
C LEU A 32 81.33 -19.33 -41.82
N ALA A 33 81.72 -20.59 -42.04
CA ALA A 33 80.79 -21.68 -42.23
C ALA A 33 79.86 -21.79 -41.01
N ALA A 34 78.58 -22.05 -41.26
CA ALA A 34 77.66 -22.40 -40.19
C ALA A 34 78.18 -23.63 -39.45
N GLN A 35 78.52 -23.48 -38.18
CA GLN A 35 78.45 -24.61 -37.26
C GLN A 35 77.00 -24.75 -36.85
N ASP A 36 76.37 -25.84 -37.26
CA ASP A 36 75.11 -26.29 -36.67
C ASP A 36 75.31 -26.43 -35.16
N ILE A 37 74.52 -25.71 -34.36
CA ILE A 37 74.39 -25.97 -32.92
C ILE A 37 72.96 -26.49 -32.67
N PRO A 38 72.72 -27.80 -32.77
CA PRO A 38 71.55 -28.47 -32.22
C PRO A 38 71.96 -29.19 -30.92
N VAL A 39 72.35 -28.41 -29.91
CA VAL A 39 72.49 -28.88 -28.54
C VAL A 39 71.67 -27.94 -27.68
N ASP A 40 70.60 -28.44 -27.06
CA ASP A 40 69.83 -27.68 -26.08
C ASP A 40 70.77 -27.17 -24.97
N PRO A 41 70.66 -25.91 -24.53
CA PRO A 41 71.56 -25.35 -23.53
C PRO A 41 71.36 -26.06 -22.19
N VAL A 42 72.31 -26.93 -21.83
CA VAL A 42 72.34 -27.62 -20.53
C VAL A 42 73.19 -26.80 -19.57
N ILE A 43 72.54 -26.19 -18.58
CA ILE A 43 73.21 -25.40 -17.56
C ILE A 43 73.55 -26.32 -16.39
N THR A 44 74.82 -26.44 -16.03
CA THR A 44 75.27 -27.18 -14.84
C THR A 44 75.49 -26.22 -13.69
N LEU A 45 74.87 -26.52 -12.54
CA LEU A 45 74.86 -25.71 -11.33
C LEU A 45 75.21 -26.60 -10.13
N GLY A 46 75.48 -25.97 -9.00
CA GLY A 46 75.70 -26.74 -7.78
C GLY A 46 75.43 -25.96 -6.50
N GLY A 47 74.82 -26.67 -5.54
CA GLY A 47 74.68 -26.25 -4.15
C GLY A 47 75.74 -26.90 -3.27
N LEU A 48 75.96 -26.31 -2.10
CA LEU A 48 76.92 -26.77 -1.09
C LEU A 48 76.23 -26.95 0.26
N THR A 49 76.52 -28.05 0.94
CA THR A 49 76.01 -28.38 2.26
C THR A 49 76.99 -29.28 3.01
N THR A 50 76.71 -29.60 4.27
CA THR A 50 77.34 -30.69 5.00
C THR A 50 76.34 -31.84 5.17
N ASP A 51 76.83 -33.08 5.13
CA ASP A 51 76.01 -34.24 5.47
C ASP A 51 75.82 -34.40 6.99
N VAL A 52 74.98 -35.34 7.41
CA VAL A 52 74.75 -35.64 8.85
C VAL A 52 75.99 -36.11 9.63
N SER A 53 77.12 -36.38 8.95
CA SER A 53 78.42 -36.70 9.57
C SER A 53 79.37 -35.50 9.65
N GLY A 54 78.95 -34.33 9.15
CA GLY A 54 79.77 -33.12 9.04
C GLY A 54 80.67 -33.07 7.81
N THR A 55 80.49 -33.97 6.83
CA THR A 55 81.30 -34.02 5.61
C THR A 55 80.76 -33.03 4.56
N PRO A 56 81.59 -32.07 4.08
CA PRO A 56 81.22 -31.19 2.97
C PRO A 56 80.75 -31.97 1.74
N THR A 57 79.56 -31.67 1.27
CA THR A 57 78.87 -32.36 0.17
C THR A 57 78.38 -31.35 -0.87
N ALA A 58 78.71 -31.62 -2.12
CA ALA A 58 78.20 -30.90 -3.28
C ALA A 58 76.91 -31.55 -3.78
N TYR A 59 75.88 -30.73 -4.02
CA TYR A 59 74.71 -31.10 -4.80
C TYR A 59 74.86 -30.56 -6.20
N VAL A 60 75.29 -31.38 -7.16
CA VAL A 60 75.44 -30.95 -8.55
C VAL A 60 74.17 -31.32 -9.30
N PHE A 61 73.54 -30.33 -9.91
CA PHE A 61 72.34 -30.51 -10.71
C PHE A 61 72.49 -29.82 -12.06
N PHE A 62 71.74 -30.27 -13.05
CA PHE A 62 71.69 -29.62 -14.35
C PHE A 62 70.25 -29.38 -14.79
N GLU A 63 70.07 -28.29 -15.50
CA GLU A 63 68.79 -27.84 -16.03
C GLU A 63 68.92 -27.74 -17.54
N ALA A 64 68.15 -28.56 -18.25
CA ALA A 64 68.00 -28.49 -19.69
C ALA A 64 66.71 -27.70 -19.97
N TRP A 65 66.83 -26.59 -20.70
CA TRP A 65 65.66 -25.79 -21.07
C TRP A 65 64.68 -26.61 -21.94
N PRO A 66 63.36 -26.38 -21.82
CA PRO A 66 62.38 -27.43 -22.06
C PRO A 66 62.17 -27.78 -23.54
N SER A 67 62.74 -28.92 -23.94
CA SER A 67 62.52 -29.55 -25.25
C SER A 67 62.40 -31.08 -25.13
N LYS A 68 61.41 -31.52 -24.34
CA LYS A 68 60.88 -32.90 -24.22
C LYS A 68 61.78 -33.92 -23.51
N ILE A 69 61.21 -34.66 -22.54
CA ILE A 69 61.85 -35.80 -21.84
C ILE A 69 62.45 -36.83 -22.81
N LYS A 70 61.81 -37.03 -23.97
CA LYS A 70 62.25 -37.93 -25.06
C LYS A 70 63.65 -37.59 -25.61
N THR A 71 64.13 -36.35 -25.47
CA THR A 71 65.40 -35.89 -26.05
C THR A 71 66.61 -36.26 -25.18
N ILE A 72 66.46 -36.23 -23.85
CA ILE A 72 67.52 -36.63 -22.90
C ILE A 72 67.55 -38.16 -22.71
N GLY A 73 66.39 -38.82 -22.74
CA GLY A 73 66.28 -40.28 -22.52
C GLY A 73 67.04 -41.17 -23.52
N SER A 74 67.63 -40.60 -24.58
CA SER A 74 68.45 -41.29 -25.57
C SER A 74 69.98 -41.07 -25.44
N LYS A 75 70.42 -40.19 -24.53
CA LYS A 75 71.85 -39.83 -24.35
C LYS A 75 72.33 -40.21 -22.94
N GLU A 76 73.54 -40.78 -22.86
CA GLU A 76 74.16 -41.11 -21.58
C GLU A 76 74.91 -39.89 -21.03
N VAL A 77 74.41 -39.34 -19.92
CA VAL A 77 75.02 -38.21 -19.21
C VAL A 77 75.90 -38.74 -18.09
N SER A 78 77.11 -38.19 -17.92
CA SER A 78 78.02 -38.60 -16.86
C SER A 78 78.61 -37.41 -16.12
N LEU A 79 78.70 -37.53 -14.80
CA LEU A 79 79.27 -36.53 -13.91
C LEU A 79 80.74 -36.89 -13.63
N TRP A 80 81.61 -35.92 -13.87
CA TRP A 80 83.05 -36.01 -13.61
C TRP A 80 83.46 -34.97 -12.58
N MET A 81 84.44 -35.29 -11.73
CA MET A 81 84.96 -34.39 -10.69
C MET A 81 86.49 -34.39 -10.70
N LYS A 82 87.08 -33.22 -10.45
CA LYS A 82 88.47 -33.08 -10.00
C LYS A 82 88.53 -32.24 -8.71
N ALA A 83 89.57 -32.45 -7.90
CA ALA A 83 89.83 -31.61 -6.74
C ALA A 83 90.44 -30.24 -7.15
N GLY A 84 90.12 -29.19 -6.39
CA GLY A 84 90.56 -27.83 -6.66
C GLY A 84 89.77 -27.12 -7.77
N SER A 85 90.20 -25.92 -8.10
CA SER A 85 89.59 -25.00 -9.06
C SER A 85 89.71 -25.42 -10.53
N SER A 86 89.03 -24.71 -11.44
CA SER A 86 88.92 -25.10 -12.86
C SER A 86 90.25 -25.10 -13.60
N ASP A 87 91.23 -24.31 -13.15
CA ASP A 87 92.62 -24.23 -13.60
C ASP A 87 93.58 -25.25 -12.93
N SER A 88 93.14 -25.98 -11.89
CA SER A 88 93.97 -26.99 -11.21
C SER A 88 94.43 -28.11 -12.17
N ALA A 89 95.66 -28.58 -12.01
CA ALA A 89 96.24 -29.66 -12.82
C ALA A 89 95.72 -31.07 -12.48
N ASN A 90 94.76 -31.18 -11.55
CA ASN A 90 94.22 -32.47 -11.10
C ASN A 90 93.37 -33.13 -12.20
N PRO A 91 93.47 -34.45 -12.39
CA PRO A 91 92.68 -35.16 -13.40
C PRO A 91 91.21 -35.27 -12.99
N TYR A 92 90.32 -35.26 -13.99
CA TYR A 92 88.90 -35.57 -13.79
C TYR A 92 88.68 -37.08 -13.70
N ALA A 93 87.95 -37.53 -12.68
CA ALA A 93 87.44 -38.90 -12.54
C ALA A 93 85.92 -38.92 -12.70
N ARG A 94 85.37 -39.98 -13.31
CA ARG A 94 83.91 -40.17 -13.44
C ARG A 94 83.34 -40.64 -12.12
N ILE A 95 82.37 -39.90 -11.59
CA ILE A 95 81.73 -40.14 -10.28
C ILE A 95 80.37 -40.81 -10.44
N ALA A 96 79.59 -40.43 -11.46
CA ALA A 96 78.26 -40.99 -11.70
C ALA A 96 77.91 -41.04 -13.19
N VAL A 97 76.94 -41.90 -13.52
CA VAL A 97 76.18 -41.88 -14.77
C VAL A 97 74.74 -41.52 -14.39
N LEU A 98 74.22 -40.47 -14.99
CA LEU A 98 72.95 -39.84 -14.63
C LEU A 98 71.89 -40.21 -15.67
N ARG A 99 70.79 -40.80 -15.21
CA ARG A 99 69.64 -41.23 -16.00
C ARG A 99 68.40 -41.40 -15.11
N PRO A 100 67.18 -41.27 -15.63
CA PRO A 100 65.96 -41.60 -14.89
C PRO A 100 65.99 -43.03 -14.35
N GLN A 101 65.66 -43.20 -13.07
CA GLN A 101 65.61 -44.52 -12.42
C GLN A 101 64.18 -45.07 -12.41
N THR A 102 64.04 -46.32 -12.83
CA THR A 102 62.75 -47.04 -12.88
C THR A 102 62.75 -48.29 -11.97
N SER A 103 63.72 -48.37 -11.05
CA SER A 103 63.80 -49.40 -10.00
C SER A 103 63.50 -48.77 -8.64
N PRO A 104 62.43 -49.20 -7.94
CA PRO A 104 62.07 -48.69 -6.61
C PRO A 104 63.23 -48.70 -5.61
N GLN A 105 64.05 -49.75 -5.60
CA GLN A 105 65.16 -49.91 -4.66
C GLN A 105 66.29 -48.88 -4.89
N VAL A 106 66.56 -48.56 -6.17
CA VAL A 106 67.55 -47.52 -6.52
C VAL A 106 67.00 -46.14 -6.14
N ILE A 107 65.70 -45.90 -6.38
CA ILE A 107 65.03 -44.65 -5.98
C ILE A 107 65.07 -44.48 -4.46
N GLU A 108 64.70 -45.49 -3.67
CA GLU A 108 64.77 -45.42 -2.20
C GLU A 108 66.19 -45.13 -1.71
N THR A 109 67.21 -45.66 -2.38
CA THR A 109 68.62 -45.34 -2.09
C THR A 109 68.95 -43.86 -2.37
N LEU A 110 68.38 -43.28 -3.44
CA LEU A 110 68.57 -41.86 -3.79
C LEU A 110 67.76 -40.91 -2.88
N VAL A 111 66.55 -41.30 -2.47
CA VAL A 111 65.75 -40.58 -1.45
C VAL A 111 66.50 -40.55 -0.12
N ASN A 112 66.97 -41.71 0.36
CA ASN A 112 67.75 -41.78 1.60
C ASN A 112 69.06 -40.97 1.49
N ARG A 113 69.68 -40.91 0.31
CA ARG A 113 70.84 -40.04 0.06
C ARG A 113 70.46 -38.55 0.12
N ALA A 114 69.30 -38.13 -0.37
CA ALA A 114 68.85 -36.74 -0.24
C ALA A 114 68.65 -36.36 1.24
N VAL A 115 67.99 -37.23 2.01
CA VAL A 115 67.76 -37.02 3.44
C VAL A 115 69.09 -36.93 4.21
N HIS A 116 69.98 -37.91 4.04
CA HIS A 116 71.22 -37.98 4.85
C HIS A 116 72.38 -37.12 4.36
N ALA A 117 72.52 -36.91 3.04
CA ALA A 117 73.65 -36.16 2.47
C ALA A 117 73.30 -34.72 2.11
N LEU A 118 72.02 -34.39 1.91
CA LEU A 118 71.57 -33.05 1.50
C LEU A 118 70.65 -32.37 2.54
N GLY A 119 70.19 -33.08 3.57
CA GLY A 119 69.31 -32.53 4.60
C GLY A 119 67.84 -32.39 4.19
N GLU A 120 67.38 -33.14 3.18
CA GLU A 120 65.96 -33.14 2.80
C GLU A 120 65.08 -33.71 3.94
N GLU A 121 63.94 -33.06 4.21
CA GLU A 121 63.05 -33.44 5.31
C GLU A 121 62.46 -34.86 5.08
N PRO A 122 62.58 -35.79 6.06
CA PRO A 122 62.06 -37.15 5.94
C PRO A 122 60.57 -37.20 5.58
N GLY A 123 60.26 -37.82 4.44
CA GLY A 123 58.88 -38.03 3.97
C GLY A 123 58.27 -36.85 3.22
N LEU A 124 58.94 -35.70 3.10
CA LEU A 124 58.45 -34.55 2.33
C LEU A 124 58.10 -34.93 0.88
N ALA A 125 59.01 -35.62 0.18
CA ALA A 125 58.77 -36.08 -1.18
C ALA A 125 57.55 -36.99 -1.32
N GLY A 126 57.23 -37.80 -0.31
CA GLY A 126 56.01 -38.62 -0.29
C GLY A 126 54.76 -37.77 -0.19
N ARG A 127 54.71 -36.83 0.76
CA ARG A 127 53.56 -35.93 0.94
C ARG A 127 53.35 -35.01 -0.26
N THR A 128 54.44 -34.52 -0.88
CA THR A 128 54.36 -33.73 -2.11
C THR A 128 53.84 -34.55 -3.29
N ILE A 129 54.29 -35.80 -3.45
CA ILE A 129 53.77 -36.70 -4.49
C ILE A 129 52.29 -36.99 -4.26
N ASP A 130 51.90 -37.32 -3.03
CA ASP A 130 50.50 -37.67 -2.71
C ASP A 130 49.56 -36.47 -2.88
N ALA A 131 50.05 -35.24 -2.68
CA ALA A 131 49.28 -34.01 -2.92
C ALA A 131 49.20 -33.60 -4.40
N LEU A 132 50.21 -33.91 -5.23
CA LEU A 132 50.26 -33.50 -6.64
C LEU A 132 49.73 -34.55 -7.62
N PHE A 133 49.86 -35.84 -7.30
CA PHE A 133 49.56 -36.96 -8.20
C PHE A 133 48.48 -37.91 -7.66
N GLN A 134 47.60 -37.41 -6.78
CA GLN A 134 46.56 -38.20 -6.13
C GLN A 134 45.68 -38.98 -7.13
N ASP A 135 45.36 -38.37 -8.27
CA ASP A 135 44.54 -38.96 -9.33
C ASP A 135 45.32 -39.91 -10.26
N LEU A 136 46.65 -39.83 -10.28
CA LEU A 136 47.53 -40.59 -11.19
C LEU A 136 48.08 -41.88 -10.57
N LEU A 137 48.04 -42.00 -9.23
CA LEU A 137 48.65 -43.11 -8.50
C LEU A 137 47.65 -44.23 -8.17
N PRO A 138 47.86 -45.47 -8.66
CA PRO A 138 46.98 -46.58 -8.35
C PRO A 138 47.23 -47.11 -6.93
N THR A 139 46.30 -46.80 -6.02
CA THR A 139 46.19 -47.24 -4.61
C THR A 139 47.14 -46.59 -3.60
N ALA A 140 46.68 -46.48 -2.35
CA ALA A 140 47.35 -45.76 -1.27
C ALA A 140 48.56 -46.49 -0.65
N ASP A 141 48.67 -47.81 -0.83
CA ASP A 141 49.62 -48.68 -0.12
C ASP A 141 51.00 -48.80 -0.80
N LEU A 142 51.28 -48.00 -1.84
CA LEU A 142 52.57 -48.01 -2.53
C LEU A 142 53.69 -47.36 -1.68
N SER A 143 54.87 -47.98 -1.64
CA SER A 143 56.07 -47.35 -1.07
C SER A 143 56.48 -46.12 -1.88
N LEU A 144 57.22 -45.18 -1.28
CA LEU A 144 57.71 -43.99 -1.97
C LEU A 144 58.52 -44.34 -3.23
N GLY A 145 59.38 -45.37 -3.16
CA GLY A 145 60.12 -45.88 -4.32
C GLY A 145 59.22 -46.40 -5.43
N GLN A 146 58.09 -47.06 -5.08
CA GLN A 146 57.10 -47.53 -6.04
C GLN A 146 56.30 -46.37 -6.66
N LYS A 147 55.87 -45.38 -5.85
CA LYS A 147 55.17 -44.17 -6.33
C LYS A 147 56.03 -43.41 -7.34
N VAL A 148 57.26 -43.06 -6.97
CA VAL A 148 58.22 -42.38 -7.88
C VAL A 148 58.52 -43.25 -9.10
N SER A 149 58.73 -44.57 -8.95
CA SER A 149 58.97 -45.45 -10.11
C SER A 149 57.78 -45.53 -11.07
N ALA A 150 56.55 -45.39 -10.58
CA ALA A 150 55.36 -45.33 -11.42
C ALA A 150 55.30 -43.99 -12.17
N LEU A 151 55.50 -42.87 -11.46
CA LEU A 151 55.51 -41.52 -12.05
C LEU A 151 56.60 -41.34 -13.09
N VAL A 152 57.83 -41.81 -12.85
CA VAL A 152 58.93 -41.74 -13.83
C VAL A 152 58.59 -42.54 -15.10
N ARG A 153 57.91 -43.69 -14.98
CA ARG A 153 57.46 -44.45 -16.16
C ARG A 153 56.30 -43.76 -16.88
N ALA A 154 55.33 -43.22 -16.14
CA ALA A 154 54.23 -42.45 -16.71
C ALA A 154 54.75 -41.23 -17.49
N ALA A 155 55.66 -40.44 -16.92
CA ALA A 155 56.32 -39.30 -17.56
C ALA A 155 57.21 -39.66 -18.77
N MET A 156 57.55 -40.94 -18.99
CA MET A 156 58.22 -41.38 -20.22
C MET A 156 57.23 -41.66 -21.37
N GLU A 157 55.96 -41.90 -21.05
CA GLU A 157 54.90 -42.28 -22.01
C GLU A 157 53.89 -41.14 -22.26
N ASP A 158 53.61 -40.32 -21.24
CA ASP A 158 52.66 -39.21 -21.23
C ASP A 158 53.37 -37.84 -21.03
N GLU A 159 52.94 -36.84 -21.80
CA GLU A 159 53.49 -35.47 -21.77
C GLU A 159 52.86 -34.60 -20.67
N GLU A 160 51.65 -34.91 -20.18
CA GLU A 160 51.02 -34.16 -19.07
C GLU A 160 51.61 -34.58 -17.71
N ALA A 161 51.74 -35.90 -17.47
CA ALA A 161 52.48 -36.43 -16.32
C ALA A 161 53.95 -35.97 -16.31
N ALA A 162 54.57 -35.76 -17.48
CA ALA A 162 55.93 -35.26 -17.62
C ALA A 162 56.10 -33.82 -17.10
N ASP A 163 55.26 -32.89 -17.55
CA ASP A 163 55.36 -31.49 -17.17
C ASP A 163 55.05 -31.30 -15.67
N LEU A 164 54.05 -32.00 -15.13
CA LEU A 164 53.74 -31.97 -13.70
C LEU A 164 54.88 -32.58 -12.84
N LEU A 165 55.52 -33.66 -13.31
CA LEU A 165 56.68 -34.24 -12.63
C LEU A 165 57.90 -33.31 -12.67
N LEU A 166 58.11 -32.55 -13.75
CA LEU A 166 59.20 -31.59 -13.86
C LEU A 166 59.14 -30.50 -12.77
N VAL A 167 57.93 -30.03 -12.42
CA VAL A 167 57.71 -29.07 -11.32
C VAL A 167 58.12 -29.66 -9.97
N ALA A 168 57.73 -30.91 -9.68
CA ALA A 168 58.14 -31.60 -8.44
C ALA A 168 59.65 -31.90 -8.39
N VAL A 169 60.23 -32.31 -9.52
CA VAL A 169 61.67 -32.58 -9.72
C VAL A 169 62.52 -31.32 -9.52
N SER A 170 62.02 -30.14 -9.90
CA SER A 170 62.75 -28.88 -9.75
C SER A 170 62.84 -28.37 -8.30
N THR A 171 62.01 -28.89 -7.39
CA THR A 171 61.84 -28.40 -6.01
C THR A 171 62.29 -29.38 -4.91
N LEU A 172 62.53 -30.66 -5.25
CA LEU A 172 62.92 -31.73 -4.32
C LEU A 172 64.19 -32.47 -4.78
N PRO A 173 65.32 -32.38 -4.05
CA PRO A 173 66.58 -33.05 -4.42
C PRO A 173 66.48 -34.57 -4.61
N SER A 174 65.66 -35.26 -3.81
CA SER A 174 65.38 -36.70 -3.92
C SER A 174 64.79 -37.08 -5.28
N LEU A 175 63.78 -36.34 -5.73
CA LEU A 175 63.14 -36.53 -7.04
C LEU A 175 64.08 -36.13 -8.18
N ASN A 176 64.86 -35.07 -7.99
CA ASN A 176 65.85 -34.60 -8.96
C ASN A 176 66.95 -35.65 -9.22
N MET A 177 67.46 -36.27 -8.15
CA MET A 177 68.39 -37.40 -8.26
C MET A 177 67.72 -38.66 -8.85
N ALA A 178 66.50 -39.00 -8.45
CA ALA A 178 65.76 -40.15 -8.98
C ALA A 178 65.45 -40.02 -10.48
N PHE A 179 65.19 -38.80 -10.95
CA PHE A 179 65.00 -38.47 -12.36
C PHE A 179 66.35 -38.39 -13.13
N GLY A 180 67.49 -38.39 -12.44
CA GLY A 180 68.81 -38.34 -13.05
C GLY A 180 69.24 -36.95 -13.53
N ASN A 181 68.64 -35.88 -13.01
CA ASN A 181 69.04 -34.50 -13.28
C ASN A 181 70.02 -33.93 -12.23
N ALA A 182 70.25 -34.65 -11.13
CA ALA A 182 71.20 -34.27 -10.09
C ALA A 182 71.93 -35.44 -9.45
N PHE A 183 72.97 -35.13 -8.66
CA PHE A 183 73.69 -36.08 -7.82
C PHE A 183 74.37 -35.41 -6.63
N ALA A 184 74.38 -36.08 -5.47
CA ALA A 184 75.13 -35.66 -4.28
C ALA A 184 76.52 -36.31 -4.25
N VAL A 185 77.57 -35.51 -4.08
CA VAL A 185 78.99 -35.94 -4.07
C VAL A 185 79.73 -35.36 -2.86
N PRO A 186 80.30 -36.19 -1.96
CA PRO A 186 81.20 -35.71 -0.92
C PRO A 186 82.44 -35.04 -1.52
N LEU A 187 82.81 -33.87 -1.02
CA LEU A 187 83.93 -33.08 -1.53
C LEU A 187 85.28 -33.65 -1.06
N PRO A 188 86.34 -33.49 -1.87
CA PRO A 188 87.70 -33.86 -1.48
C PRO A 188 88.24 -32.95 -0.38
N ALA A 189 89.29 -33.42 0.31
CA ALA A 189 90.01 -32.64 1.32
C ALA A 189 90.46 -31.29 0.75
N GLY A 190 90.08 -30.20 1.43
CA GLY A 190 90.25 -28.82 0.96
C GLY A 190 88.95 -28.14 0.50
N GLY A 191 87.83 -28.87 0.34
CA GLY A 191 86.50 -28.27 0.17
C GLY A 191 86.22 -27.62 -1.19
N VAL A 192 87.19 -27.61 -2.11
CA VAL A 192 87.04 -27.08 -3.48
C VAL A 192 87.08 -28.21 -4.49
N ALA A 193 86.12 -28.24 -5.42
CA ALA A 193 86.12 -29.16 -6.54
C ALA A 193 85.50 -28.55 -7.81
N THR A 194 86.02 -28.94 -8.97
CA THR A 194 85.40 -28.66 -10.27
C THR A 194 84.71 -29.90 -10.80
N PHE A 195 83.46 -29.74 -11.20
CA PHE A 195 82.63 -30.76 -11.81
C PHE A 195 82.44 -30.48 -13.30
N GLU A 196 82.41 -31.52 -14.10
CA GLU A 196 82.05 -31.49 -15.52
C GLU A 196 80.91 -32.45 -15.80
N LEU A 197 79.88 -31.94 -16.48
CA LEU A 197 78.85 -32.75 -17.10
C LEU A 197 79.32 -33.12 -18.50
N ARG A 198 79.41 -34.42 -18.79
CA ARG A 198 79.83 -34.94 -20.09
C ARG A 198 78.79 -35.85 -20.71
N MET A 199 78.51 -35.65 -21.99
CA MET A 199 77.58 -36.50 -22.76
C MET A 199 78.33 -37.47 -23.67
N ALA A 200 77.72 -38.62 -23.91
CA ALA A 200 78.04 -39.51 -25.02
C ALA A 200 77.04 -39.29 -26.15
N ASP A 201 77.53 -39.27 -27.40
CA ASP A 201 76.69 -39.09 -28.58
C ASP A 201 75.73 -40.29 -28.82
N PHE A 202 76.07 -41.46 -28.27
CA PHE A 202 75.28 -42.69 -28.30
C PHE A 202 75.41 -43.47 -26.97
N PRO A 203 74.37 -44.21 -26.53
CA PRO A 203 74.42 -45.04 -25.32
C PRO A 203 75.56 -46.06 -25.34
N GLY A 204 76.28 -46.21 -24.22
CA GLY A 204 77.38 -47.18 -24.08
C GLY A 204 78.73 -46.76 -24.66
N MET A 205 78.88 -45.52 -25.16
CA MET A 205 80.19 -44.95 -25.47
C MET A 205 80.77 -44.13 -24.30
N GLU A 206 82.09 -43.93 -24.30
CA GLU A 206 82.72 -42.99 -23.36
C GLU A 206 82.25 -41.56 -23.63
N ALA A 207 81.71 -40.90 -22.61
CA ALA A 207 81.32 -39.50 -22.67
C ALA A 207 82.55 -38.58 -22.85
N ARG A 208 82.58 -37.83 -23.95
CA ARG A 208 83.77 -37.08 -24.40
C ARG A 208 83.53 -35.57 -24.58
N SER A 209 82.31 -35.14 -24.85
CA SER A 209 81.97 -33.71 -24.94
C SER A 209 81.67 -33.16 -23.54
N VAL A 210 82.32 -32.07 -23.15
CA VAL A 210 81.98 -31.31 -21.93
C VAL A 210 80.84 -30.37 -22.29
N VAL A 211 79.70 -30.51 -21.61
CA VAL A 211 78.45 -29.79 -21.91
C VAL A 211 78.17 -28.71 -20.87
N GLY A 212 78.66 -28.90 -19.64
CA GLY A 212 78.67 -27.88 -18.61
C GLY A 212 79.79 -28.13 -17.60
N ARG A 213 80.22 -27.07 -16.91
CA ARG A 213 81.26 -27.11 -15.89
C ARG A 213 80.90 -26.15 -14.76
N VAL A 214 81.01 -26.60 -13.51
CA VAL A 214 80.82 -25.78 -12.31
C VAL A 214 81.98 -26.00 -11.34
N THR A 215 82.44 -24.95 -10.66
CA THR A 215 83.41 -25.07 -9.55
C THR A 215 82.71 -24.66 -8.29
N LEU A 216 82.84 -25.46 -7.24
CA LEU A 216 82.23 -25.23 -5.94
C LEU A 216 83.33 -25.12 -4.89
N ASP A 217 83.23 -24.13 -4.01
CA ASP A 217 84.12 -23.88 -2.88
C ASP A 217 83.30 -23.82 -1.59
N HIS A 218 83.46 -24.81 -0.73
CA HIS A 218 82.74 -24.91 0.54
C HIS A 218 83.12 -23.79 1.53
N ALA A 219 84.29 -23.16 1.41
CA ALA A 219 84.67 -22.03 2.26
C ALA A 219 84.01 -20.71 1.82
N ASN A 220 83.59 -20.61 0.55
CA ASN A 220 82.99 -19.42 -0.05
C ASN A 220 81.74 -19.79 -0.87
N PRO A 221 80.66 -20.28 -0.22
CA PRO A 221 79.43 -20.65 -0.92
C PRO A 221 78.75 -19.43 -1.55
N THR A 222 78.14 -19.62 -2.73
CA THR A 222 77.29 -18.60 -3.34
C THR A 222 76.03 -18.40 -2.50
N LEU A 223 75.89 -17.24 -1.88
CA LEU A 223 74.71 -16.84 -1.13
C LEU A 223 73.71 -16.10 -2.03
N LEU A 224 72.42 -16.32 -1.81
CA LEU A 224 71.35 -15.57 -2.46
C LEU A 224 71.09 -14.27 -1.66
N PRO A 225 71.22 -13.07 -2.26
CA PRO A 225 70.92 -11.83 -1.56
C PRO A 225 69.39 -11.69 -1.36
N PRO A 226 68.95 -11.04 -0.27
CA PRO A 226 67.52 -10.91 0.04
C PRO A 226 66.82 -9.94 -0.94
N PRO A 227 65.49 -10.00 -1.05
CA PRO A 227 64.69 -8.85 -1.49
C PRO A 227 65.05 -7.60 -0.69
N THR A 228 65.20 -6.46 -1.36
CA THR A 228 65.57 -5.20 -0.71
C THR A 228 64.38 -4.51 -0.05
N THR A 229 63.17 -4.73 -0.58
CA THR A 229 61.90 -4.17 -0.09
C THR A 229 60.84 -5.26 -0.05
N LEU A 230 60.26 -5.48 1.13
CA LEU A 230 59.03 -6.22 1.35
C LEU A 230 57.94 -5.22 1.77
N ALA A 231 56.77 -5.30 1.15
CA ALA A 231 55.64 -4.44 1.50
C ALA A 231 54.31 -5.21 1.51
N ILE A 232 53.37 -4.62 2.23
CA ILE A 232 51.96 -5.02 2.22
C ILE A 232 51.30 -4.34 1.01
N ALA A 233 50.58 -5.11 0.21
CA ALA A 233 49.83 -4.58 -0.91
C ALA A 233 48.63 -3.75 -0.40
N PRO A 234 48.35 -2.57 -1.00
CA PRO A 234 47.15 -1.78 -0.69
C PRO A 234 45.86 -2.61 -0.77
N PRO A 235 44.84 -2.31 0.06
CA PRO A 235 43.62 -3.11 0.13
C PRO A 235 42.85 -3.06 -1.19
N PHE A 236 42.20 -4.17 -1.53
CA PHE A 236 41.42 -4.33 -2.75
C PHE A 236 40.03 -3.70 -2.60
N THR A 237 39.90 -2.45 -3.06
CA THR A 237 38.71 -1.62 -2.80
C THR A 237 37.51 -1.90 -3.72
N GLN A 238 37.65 -2.74 -4.75
CA GLN A 238 36.56 -3.06 -5.67
C GLN A 238 35.58 -4.11 -5.14
N GLU A 239 36.00 -4.92 -4.16
CA GLU A 239 35.19 -5.99 -3.56
C GLU A 239 35.23 -5.85 -2.02
N PRO A 240 34.20 -5.24 -1.40
CA PRO A 240 34.15 -5.06 0.05
C PRO A 240 34.26 -6.38 0.80
N GLY A 241 35.07 -6.42 1.86
CA GLY A 241 35.35 -7.66 2.61
C GLY A 241 36.34 -8.63 1.96
N TYR A 242 36.83 -8.41 0.73
CA TYR A 242 37.83 -9.30 0.10
C TYR A 242 39.13 -9.41 0.92
N ASP A 243 39.58 -8.29 1.46
CA ASP A 243 40.74 -8.20 2.36
C ASP A 243 40.33 -8.23 3.86
N ASP A 244 39.17 -8.80 4.22
CA ASP A 244 38.80 -9.00 5.62
C ASP A 244 39.71 -10.03 6.30
N LEU A 245 40.27 -9.65 7.46
CA LEU A 245 41.15 -10.49 8.29
C LEU A 245 42.23 -11.24 7.49
N ASN A 246 42.81 -10.55 6.48
CA ASN A 246 43.93 -11.05 5.72
C ASN A 246 44.90 -9.94 5.29
N ILE A 247 46.13 -10.33 4.96
CA ILE A 247 47.23 -9.43 4.57
C ILE A 247 47.88 -9.97 3.31
N ARG A 248 48.00 -9.14 2.27
CA ARG A 248 48.63 -9.47 0.98
C ARG A 248 50.03 -8.85 0.89
N PHE A 249 51.00 -9.60 0.38
CA PHE A 249 52.43 -9.23 0.37
C PHE A 249 53.02 -9.26 -1.03
N ARG A 250 53.98 -8.36 -1.27
CA ARG A 250 54.82 -8.32 -2.47
C ARG A 250 56.21 -7.77 -2.14
N TRP A 251 57.20 -8.12 -2.95
CA TRP A 251 58.60 -7.77 -2.74
C TRP A 251 59.34 -7.63 -4.07
N ASP A 252 60.50 -6.98 -4.07
CA ASP A 252 61.33 -6.84 -5.28
C ASP A 252 62.18 -8.09 -5.52
N THR A 253 62.66 -8.27 -6.75
CA THR A 253 63.74 -9.23 -7.02
C THR A 253 64.94 -8.45 -7.54
N PRO A 254 65.93 -8.10 -6.68
CA PRO A 254 66.98 -7.17 -7.07
C PRO A 254 67.87 -7.76 -8.18
N PRO A 255 68.57 -6.92 -8.98
CA PRO A 255 69.37 -7.37 -10.11
C PRO A 255 70.43 -8.44 -9.78
N ASP A 256 70.98 -8.41 -8.57
CA ASP A 256 71.94 -9.42 -8.11
C ASP A 256 71.29 -10.75 -7.75
N LEU A 257 70.05 -10.75 -7.25
CA LEU A 257 69.26 -11.97 -7.07
C LEU A 257 68.81 -12.54 -8.43
N LEU A 258 68.38 -11.68 -9.36
CA LEU A 258 68.00 -12.08 -10.73
C LEU A 258 69.16 -12.77 -11.48
N ARG A 259 70.40 -12.28 -11.32
CA ARG A 259 71.62 -12.92 -11.87
C ARG A 259 71.84 -14.33 -11.32
N LEU A 260 71.39 -14.59 -10.10
CA LEU A 260 71.44 -15.90 -9.43
C LEU A 260 70.14 -16.69 -9.56
N GLY A 261 69.18 -16.24 -10.38
CA GLY A 261 67.83 -16.81 -10.48
C GLY A 261 67.77 -18.30 -10.84
N LEU A 262 68.82 -18.84 -11.48
CA LEU A 262 68.93 -20.28 -11.77
C LEU A 262 69.33 -21.13 -10.54
N LEU A 263 69.95 -20.53 -9.51
CA LEU A 263 70.20 -21.16 -8.21
C LEU A 263 69.03 -20.99 -7.23
N MET A 264 68.18 -19.99 -7.48
CA MET A 264 66.97 -19.72 -6.71
C MET A 264 65.85 -20.71 -7.08
N ARG A 265 65.03 -21.08 -6.09
CA ARG A 265 63.83 -21.93 -6.22
C ARG A 265 62.65 -21.34 -5.46
N GLY A 266 62.32 -20.09 -5.83
CA GLY A 266 61.26 -19.30 -5.23
C GLY A 266 61.66 -18.68 -3.89
N PHE A 267 60.66 -18.33 -3.09
CA PHE A 267 60.81 -17.66 -1.79
C PHE A 267 60.01 -18.37 -0.69
N ASN A 268 60.39 -18.13 0.56
CA ASN A 268 59.59 -18.43 1.73
C ASN A 268 59.23 -17.13 2.46
N LEU A 269 57.99 -17.04 2.95
CA LEU A 269 57.47 -15.96 3.77
C LEU A 269 57.24 -16.47 5.19
N TYR A 270 57.81 -15.76 6.16
CA TYR A 270 57.71 -16.07 7.58
C TYR A 270 56.95 -14.97 8.30
N ARG A 271 56.20 -15.37 9.34
CA ARG A 271 55.58 -14.46 10.31
C ARG A 271 56.14 -14.72 11.70
N VAL A 272 56.37 -13.64 12.44
CA VAL A 272 56.86 -13.62 13.82
C VAL A 272 55.93 -12.71 14.61
N PRO A 273 55.36 -13.14 15.76
CA PRO A 273 54.53 -12.25 16.58
C PRO A 273 55.28 -10.97 16.95
N ARG A 274 54.60 -9.82 16.95
CA ARG A 274 55.23 -8.51 17.17
C ARG A 274 56.15 -8.48 18.39
N SER A 275 55.64 -8.90 19.54
CA SER A 275 56.37 -8.97 20.81
C SER A 275 57.62 -9.86 20.75
N VAL A 276 57.59 -10.94 19.96
CA VAL A 276 58.72 -11.85 19.77
C VAL A 276 59.79 -11.19 18.93
N ALA A 277 59.42 -10.59 17.79
CA ALA A 277 60.36 -9.89 16.91
C ALA A 277 61.07 -8.73 17.63
N GLU A 278 60.31 -7.88 18.33
CA GLU A 278 60.84 -6.77 19.13
C GLU A 278 61.75 -7.29 20.29
N SER A 279 61.40 -8.41 20.93
CA SER A 279 62.23 -8.98 22.01
C SER A 279 63.59 -9.54 21.54
N PHE A 280 63.66 -10.00 20.29
CA PHE A 280 64.90 -10.45 19.65
C PHE A 280 65.62 -9.33 18.85
N GLY A 281 65.03 -8.14 18.74
CA GLY A 281 65.55 -7.01 17.94
C GLY A 281 65.43 -7.21 16.41
N TRP A 282 64.59 -8.14 15.98
CA TRP A 282 64.39 -8.50 14.58
C TRP A 282 63.57 -7.49 13.78
N ASP A 283 62.87 -6.59 14.47
CA ASP A 283 62.23 -5.40 13.90
C ASP A 283 63.26 -4.43 13.26
N ALA A 284 64.45 -4.33 13.86
CA ALA A 284 65.51 -3.43 13.41
C ALA A 284 66.55 -4.14 12.50
N VAL A 285 66.93 -5.37 12.83
CA VAL A 285 67.95 -6.15 12.10
C VAL A 285 67.38 -7.53 11.75
N PRO A 286 67.28 -7.91 10.46
CA PRO A 286 66.72 -9.21 10.07
C PRO A 286 67.43 -10.38 10.76
N PRO A 287 66.70 -11.45 11.15
CA PRO A 287 67.31 -12.64 11.74
C PRO A 287 68.30 -13.30 10.78
N LEU A 288 69.26 -14.05 11.32
CA LEU A 288 70.02 -15.02 10.52
C LEU A 288 69.19 -16.29 10.26
N PRO A 289 69.45 -17.03 9.16
CA PRO A 289 68.80 -18.32 8.87
C PRO A 289 68.85 -19.31 10.03
N GLU A 290 70.00 -19.46 10.69
CA GLU A 290 70.14 -20.32 11.87
C GLU A 290 69.35 -19.82 13.09
N GLU A 291 69.17 -18.51 13.27
CA GLU A 291 68.46 -17.92 14.41
C GLU A 291 66.94 -18.14 14.28
N LEU A 292 66.36 -17.84 13.10
CA LEU A 292 64.94 -18.07 12.86
C LEU A 292 64.62 -19.57 12.88
N ALA A 293 65.48 -20.41 12.27
CA ALA A 293 65.32 -21.85 12.30
C ALA A 293 65.39 -22.42 13.74
N ALA A 294 66.31 -21.91 14.58
CA ALA A 294 66.39 -22.30 15.99
C ALA A 294 65.13 -21.91 16.77
N ALA A 295 64.64 -20.68 16.59
CA ALA A 295 63.45 -20.18 17.28
C ALA A 295 62.16 -20.92 16.85
N MET A 296 62.06 -21.37 15.59
CA MET A 296 60.93 -22.17 15.11
C MET A 296 60.79 -23.55 15.76
N PHE A 297 61.80 -24.05 16.48
CA PHE A 297 61.67 -25.28 17.28
C PHE A 297 60.92 -25.08 18.61
N ASP A 298 60.74 -23.84 19.08
CA ASP A 298 59.92 -23.55 20.26
C ASP A 298 58.47 -23.19 19.84
N PRO A 299 57.49 -24.10 20.03
CA PRO A 299 56.11 -23.83 19.64
C PRO A 299 55.46 -22.70 20.45
N ASN A 300 56.04 -22.31 21.59
CA ASN A 300 55.51 -21.21 22.41
C ASN A 300 55.77 -19.82 21.80
N LEU A 301 56.71 -19.70 20.86
CA LEU A 301 57.05 -18.43 20.20
C LEU A 301 56.08 -18.07 19.05
N GLY A 302 55.18 -18.97 18.64
CA GLY A 302 54.17 -18.70 17.62
C GLY A 302 54.71 -18.38 16.21
N ILE A 303 56.02 -18.56 15.98
CA ILE A 303 56.68 -18.32 14.69
C ILE A 303 56.20 -19.35 13.67
N GLY A 304 55.93 -18.94 12.44
CA GLY A 304 55.50 -19.86 11.40
C GLY A 304 55.88 -19.43 9.98
N ARG A 305 56.04 -20.42 9.10
CA ARG A 305 56.11 -20.20 7.67
C ARG A 305 54.69 -20.09 7.11
N VAL A 306 54.40 -19.03 6.38
CA VAL A 306 53.09 -18.72 5.79
C VAL A 306 52.80 -19.66 4.61
N ASN A 307 53.82 -19.92 3.77
CA ASN A 307 53.70 -20.75 2.58
C ASN A 307 54.03 -22.23 2.84
N ARG A 308 53.25 -23.14 2.25
CA ARG A 308 53.52 -24.60 2.32
C ARG A 308 54.57 -25.04 1.29
N GLY A 309 54.46 -24.58 0.04
CA GLY A 309 55.45 -24.73 -1.03
C GLY A 309 56.11 -23.40 -1.41
N PRO A 310 57.17 -23.40 -2.24
CA PRO A 310 57.87 -22.17 -2.63
C PRO A 310 56.97 -21.16 -3.33
N LEU A 311 57.13 -19.87 -2.98
CA LEU A 311 56.43 -18.75 -3.60
C LEU A 311 57.19 -18.27 -4.84
N TYR A 312 56.50 -18.08 -5.95
CA TYR A 312 57.08 -17.55 -7.20
C TYR A 312 56.37 -16.24 -7.56
N PRO A 313 57.09 -15.09 -7.60
CA PRO A 313 56.55 -13.85 -8.13
C PRO A 313 56.06 -14.02 -9.56
N ALA A 314 54.82 -13.60 -9.83
CA ALA A 314 54.25 -13.60 -11.18
C ALA A 314 54.86 -12.50 -12.08
N GLU A 315 55.45 -11.48 -11.45
CA GLU A 315 56.09 -10.32 -12.08
C GLU A 315 57.32 -9.91 -11.27
N VAL A 316 58.32 -9.34 -11.95
CA VAL A 316 59.54 -8.83 -11.31
C VAL A 316 59.36 -7.35 -11.02
N LEU A 317 59.14 -7.01 -9.75
CA LEU A 317 58.98 -5.62 -9.31
C LEU A 317 60.32 -4.99 -8.95
N SER A 318 60.43 -3.68 -9.22
CA SER A 318 61.43 -2.80 -8.61
C SER A 318 60.99 -2.34 -7.20
N PRO A 319 61.93 -1.86 -6.36
CA PRO A 319 61.59 -1.33 -5.02
C PRO A 319 60.53 -0.22 -5.01
N ALA A 320 60.39 0.54 -6.10
CA ALA A 320 59.37 1.58 -6.22
C ALA A 320 57.97 1.01 -6.50
N GLU A 321 57.87 -0.02 -7.34
CA GLU A 321 56.60 -0.68 -7.68
C GLU A 321 56.05 -1.49 -6.49
N VAL A 322 56.95 -2.02 -5.63
CA VAL A 322 56.58 -2.70 -4.37
C VAL A 322 55.80 -1.78 -3.41
N VAL A 323 56.03 -0.47 -3.42
CA VAL A 323 55.36 0.51 -2.54
C VAL A 323 54.32 1.38 -3.26
N ALA A 324 53.98 1.05 -4.50
CA ALA A 324 53.04 1.81 -5.32
C ALA A 324 51.57 1.64 -4.84
N PRO A 325 50.65 2.58 -5.11
CA PRO A 325 49.30 2.58 -4.54
C PRO A 325 48.35 1.53 -5.16
N GLU A 326 48.75 0.82 -6.21
CA GLU A 326 47.98 -0.25 -6.82
C GLU A 326 47.88 -1.48 -5.89
N PRO A 327 46.69 -2.13 -5.76
CA PRO A 327 46.52 -3.32 -4.93
C PRO A 327 47.09 -4.60 -5.56
N GLU A 328 47.52 -4.57 -6.82
CA GLU A 328 48.09 -5.69 -7.58
C GLU A 328 49.40 -5.25 -8.27
N PRO A 329 50.33 -6.19 -8.57
CA PRO A 329 50.28 -7.61 -8.21
C PRO A 329 50.65 -7.87 -6.74
N TYR A 330 50.28 -9.04 -6.23
CA TYR A 330 50.74 -9.58 -4.95
C TYR A 330 51.14 -11.05 -5.10
N PHE A 331 52.04 -11.54 -4.23
CA PHE A 331 52.68 -12.86 -4.38
C PHE A 331 52.38 -13.83 -3.25
N ALA A 332 51.91 -13.32 -2.10
CA ALA A 332 51.46 -14.14 -0.98
C ALA A 332 50.31 -13.46 -0.23
N ARG A 333 49.49 -14.25 0.46
CA ARG A 333 48.41 -13.77 1.34
C ARG A 333 48.36 -14.61 2.60
N ASP A 334 48.59 -13.99 3.76
CA ASP A 334 48.39 -14.62 5.07
C ASP A 334 46.92 -14.45 5.52
N HIS A 335 46.36 -15.50 6.10
CA HIS A 335 44.96 -15.59 6.54
C HIS A 335 44.81 -16.78 7.51
N GLU A 336 43.70 -16.83 8.26
CA GLU A 336 43.47 -17.79 9.36
C GLU A 336 43.85 -19.24 9.05
N SER A 337 43.48 -19.77 7.88
CA SER A 337 43.75 -21.18 7.52
C SER A 337 45.24 -21.54 7.38
N GLN A 338 46.12 -20.53 7.34
CA GLN A 338 47.56 -20.69 7.29
C GLN A 338 48.23 -20.57 8.67
N MET A 339 47.49 -20.26 9.75
CA MET A 339 48.08 -20.08 11.09
C MET A 339 48.63 -21.39 11.71
N PRO A 340 49.65 -21.33 12.59
CA PRO A 340 50.24 -22.53 13.16
C PRO A 340 49.24 -23.22 14.08
N GLY A 341 48.98 -24.51 13.84
CA GLY A 341 48.00 -25.29 14.58
C GLY A 341 46.59 -25.30 14.01
N TYR A 342 46.28 -24.52 12.95
CA TYR A 342 44.95 -24.56 12.31
C TYR A 342 44.68 -25.96 11.70
N PRO A 343 43.48 -26.56 11.91
CA PRO A 343 42.28 -26.01 12.56
C PRO A 343 42.18 -26.28 14.07
N ASP A 344 43.12 -27.01 14.67
CA ASP A 344 43.03 -27.49 16.06
C ASP A 344 43.37 -26.39 17.10
N SER A 345 44.03 -25.30 16.70
CA SER A 345 44.31 -24.13 17.54
C SER A 345 43.07 -23.22 17.66
N HIS A 346 42.44 -23.23 18.83
CA HIS A 346 41.17 -22.54 19.12
C HIS A 346 41.28 -21.01 19.34
N THR A 347 42.21 -20.31 18.68
CA THR A 347 42.35 -18.85 18.78
C THR A 347 42.02 -18.22 17.43
N PRO A 348 40.83 -17.59 17.27
CA PRO A 348 40.46 -16.92 16.03
C PRO A 348 41.40 -15.75 15.68
N VAL A 349 41.45 -15.37 14.41
CA VAL A 349 42.11 -14.13 13.99
C VAL A 349 41.23 -12.93 14.35
N GLU A 350 41.74 -12.02 15.17
CA GLU A 350 41.02 -10.83 15.64
C GLU A 350 41.55 -9.53 14.99
N ASN A 351 40.71 -8.49 14.98
CA ASN A 351 41.07 -7.16 14.50
C ASN A 351 42.20 -6.56 15.36
N GLY A 352 43.25 -6.04 14.72
CA GLY A 352 44.42 -5.48 15.39
C GLY A 352 45.55 -6.47 15.70
N LEU A 353 45.40 -7.76 15.38
CA LEU A 353 46.47 -8.75 15.60
C LEU A 353 47.69 -8.45 14.70
N GLN A 354 48.91 -8.50 15.29
CA GLN A 354 50.13 -7.95 14.67
C GLN A 354 51.30 -8.93 14.60
N PHE A 355 51.97 -8.96 13.44
CA PHE A 355 53.15 -9.77 13.18
C PHE A 355 54.18 -9.01 12.33
N TYR A 356 55.46 -9.26 12.55
CA TYR A 356 56.51 -8.93 11.58
C TYR A 356 56.63 -10.05 10.55
N TYR A 357 56.71 -9.65 9.28
CA TYR A 357 56.85 -10.55 8.15
C TYR A 357 58.22 -10.40 7.49
N PHE A 358 58.84 -11.53 7.17
CA PHE A 358 60.17 -11.61 6.55
C PHE A 358 60.13 -12.54 5.35
N VAL A 359 60.72 -12.12 4.22
CA VAL A 359 60.84 -12.97 3.02
C VAL A 359 62.31 -13.37 2.80
N SER A 360 62.56 -14.64 2.48
CA SER A 360 63.88 -15.17 2.13
C SER A 360 63.85 -15.89 0.79
N PRO A 361 64.88 -15.72 -0.08
CA PRO A 361 65.03 -16.51 -1.29
C PRO A 361 65.49 -17.92 -0.92
N ARG A 362 64.82 -18.91 -1.53
CA ARG A 362 65.09 -20.34 -1.33
C ARG A 362 66.12 -20.82 -2.34
N ASP A 363 67.12 -21.59 -1.89
CA ASP A 363 68.11 -22.20 -2.79
C ASP A 363 67.65 -23.54 -3.39
N ALA A 364 68.48 -24.11 -4.28
CA ALA A 364 68.25 -25.39 -4.93
C ALA A 364 68.18 -26.62 -3.98
N LEU A 365 68.59 -26.48 -2.72
CA LEU A 365 68.40 -27.50 -1.66
C LEU A 365 67.15 -27.23 -0.81
N GLY A 366 66.53 -26.07 -1.00
CA GLY A 366 65.32 -25.66 -0.31
C GLY A 366 65.54 -24.90 0.99
N ARG A 367 66.77 -24.44 1.24
CA ARG A 367 67.14 -23.68 2.43
C ARG A 367 66.90 -22.20 2.23
N ASP A 368 66.58 -21.52 3.32
CA ASP A 368 66.51 -20.06 3.38
C ASP A 368 67.92 -19.45 3.39
N HIS A 369 68.07 -18.33 2.70
CA HIS A 369 69.24 -17.45 2.77
C HIS A 369 68.86 -16.19 3.54
N ALA A 370 69.60 -15.09 3.37
CA ALA A 370 69.32 -13.82 4.06
C ALA A 370 67.85 -13.39 3.91
N PHE A 371 67.27 -12.84 4.99
CA PHE A 371 65.92 -12.31 5.00
C PHE A 371 65.89 -10.83 4.58
N SER A 372 64.74 -10.39 4.05
CA SER A 372 64.41 -8.97 3.90
C SER A 372 64.37 -8.26 5.26
N HIS A 373 64.34 -6.93 5.24
CA HIS A 373 63.80 -6.18 6.39
C HIS A 373 62.36 -6.62 6.70
N GLY A 374 62.03 -6.62 7.98
CA GLY A 374 60.71 -7.01 8.47
C GLY A 374 59.67 -5.93 8.19
N VAL A 375 58.49 -6.32 7.70
CA VAL A 375 57.33 -5.41 7.61
C VAL A 375 56.30 -5.77 8.68
N LEU A 376 55.84 -4.77 9.44
CA LEU A 376 54.78 -4.95 10.43
C LEU A 376 53.43 -5.04 9.71
N GLY A 377 52.78 -6.21 9.78
CA GLY A 377 51.43 -6.43 9.30
C GLY A 377 50.42 -6.43 10.44
N THR A 378 49.27 -5.79 10.20
CA THR A 378 48.11 -5.80 11.10
C THR A 378 46.92 -6.44 10.39
N PHE A 379 46.29 -7.42 11.03
CA PHE A 379 45.02 -7.98 10.58
C PHE A 379 43.90 -6.98 10.86
N CYS A 380 43.17 -6.57 9.82
CA CYS A 380 42.10 -5.58 9.92
C CYS A 380 40.76 -6.17 9.49
N THR A 381 39.70 -5.88 10.24
CA THR A 381 38.32 -6.13 9.81
C THR A 381 37.96 -5.12 8.71
N ARG A 382 37.58 -5.64 7.54
CA ARG A 382 37.17 -4.89 6.34
C ARG A 382 35.76 -5.26 5.87
N MET A 383 35.04 -6.04 6.68
CA MET A 383 33.63 -6.39 6.50
C MET A 383 32.73 -5.19 6.86
N PRO A 384 31.97 -4.62 5.90
CA PRO A 384 31.10 -3.48 6.20
C PRO A 384 29.85 -3.90 6.98
N PRO A 385 29.33 -3.03 7.88
CA PRO A 385 28.09 -3.29 8.59
C PRO A 385 26.90 -3.37 7.61
N PRO A 386 25.77 -4.00 8.00
CA PRO A 386 24.56 -4.05 7.20
C PRO A 386 24.08 -2.67 6.73
N THR A 387 23.56 -2.61 5.50
CA THR A 387 22.91 -1.40 4.97
C THR A 387 21.66 -1.06 5.79
N PRO A 388 21.49 0.17 6.29
CA PRO A 388 20.28 0.58 7.01
C PRO A 388 19.01 0.44 6.17
N ASP A 389 17.93 0.01 6.82
CA ASP A 389 16.61 -0.18 6.22
C ASP A 389 15.53 0.57 7.03
N GLY A 390 14.29 0.57 6.54
CA GLY A 390 13.15 1.21 7.21
C GLY A 390 13.18 2.74 7.18
N LEU A 391 14.02 3.36 6.34
CA LEU A 391 14.08 4.82 6.20
C LEU A 391 12.73 5.38 5.74
N VAL A 392 12.17 6.27 6.55
CA VAL A 392 10.98 7.07 6.26
C VAL A 392 11.34 8.54 6.45
N VAL A 393 10.84 9.39 5.54
CA VAL A 393 10.99 10.85 5.60
C VAL A 393 9.61 11.47 5.68
N GLU A 394 9.33 12.21 6.76
CA GLU A 394 8.03 12.83 7.01
C GLU A 394 8.14 14.36 7.18
N ASN A 395 7.05 15.06 6.83
CA ASN A 395 6.91 16.49 7.00
C ASN A 395 6.51 16.81 8.46
N TYR A 396 7.51 17.13 9.28
CA TYR A 396 7.33 17.42 10.69
C TYR A 396 7.00 18.90 10.89
N TYR A 397 5.76 19.16 11.31
CA TYR A 397 5.22 20.49 11.55
C TYR A 397 5.01 20.68 13.05
N HIS A 398 5.67 21.68 13.64
CA HIS A 398 5.52 22.03 15.05
C HIS A 398 5.26 23.53 15.22
N PHE A 399 4.61 23.89 16.32
CA PHE A 399 4.26 25.27 16.66
C PHE A 399 4.74 25.58 18.08
N ASP A 400 5.67 26.53 18.22
CA ASP A 400 6.33 26.90 19.48
C ASP A 400 5.62 28.05 20.23
N GLY A 401 4.48 28.51 19.72
CA GLY A 401 3.74 29.65 20.26
C GLY A 401 4.08 31.00 19.61
N ALA A 402 5.09 31.07 18.73
CA ALA A 402 5.46 32.29 18.00
C ALA A 402 5.46 32.10 16.49
N THR A 403 6.00 30.99 15.96
CA THR A 403 6.09 30.75 14.51
C THR A 403 5.90 29.26 14.19
N PRO A 404 5.07 28.89 13.20
CA PRO A 404 5.03 27.50 12.73
C PRO A 404 6.34 27.15 12.02
N LYS A 405 7.07 26.14 12.53
CA LYS A 405 8.29 25.60 11.92
C LYS A 405 7.97 24.25 11.29
N GLN A 406 8.25 24.13 10.00
CA GLN A 406 8.12 22.88 9.23
C GLN A 406 9.52 22.44 8.79
N VAL A 407 9.87 21.18 9.07
CA VAL A 407 11.16 20.55 8.73
C VAL A 407 10.93 19.10 8.28
N LEU A 408 11.94 18.48 7.69
CA LEU A 408 11.88 17.06 7.34
C LEU A 408 12.46 16.22 8.48
N LYS A 409 11.66 15.26 8.96
CA LYS A 409 12.04 14.30 9.99
C LYS A 409 12.32 12.95 9.34
N LEU A 410 13.46 12.37 9.68
CA LEU A 410 13.86 11.04 9.26
C LEU A 410 13.63 10.07 10.42
N THR A 411 13.17 8.87 10.12
CA THR A 411 13.13 7.73 11.03
C THR A 411 13.59 6.47 10.31
N TRP A 412 14.32 5.59 10.98
CA TRP A 412 14.79 4.32 10.41
C TRP A 412 14.93 3.25 11.48
N ASP A 413 14.98 1.99 11.05
CA ASP A 413 15.13 0.83 11.93
C ASP A 413 16.58 0.63 12.34
N ALA A 414 16.79 0.06 13.53
CA ALA A 414 18.09 -0.36 13.97
C ALA A 414 18.59 -1.55 13.15
N ASN A 415 19.86 -1.53 12.75
CA ASN A 415 20.49 -2.68 12.13
C ASN A 415 20.40 -3.93 13.03
N PRO A 416 20.13 -5.12 12.47
CA PRO A 416 19.98 -6.34 13.24
C PRO A 416 21.32 -6.73 13.91
N PRO A 417 21.28 -7.23 15.16
CA PRO A 417 22.50 -7.67 15.82
C PRO A 417 23.00 -9.00 15.23
N GLY A 418 24.24 -8.99 14.72
CA GLY A 418 25.13 -10.17 14.85
C GLY A 418 25.36 -11.09 13.65
N GLU A 419 25.58 -10.58 12.43
CA GLU A 419 26.13 -11.43 11.34
C GLU A 419 27.37 -10.86 10.59
N TYR A 420 27.49 -9.55 10.34
CA TYR A 420 28.52 -9.02 9.41
C TYR A 420 29.14 -7.68 9.87
N SER A 421 29.86 -7.68 11.00
CA SER A 421 30.33 -6.48 11.72
C SER A 421 29.21 -5.67 12.42
N GLY A 422 29.55 -5.08 13.57
CA GLY A 422 28.60 -4.38 14.44
C GLY A 422 28.45 -2.90 14.08
N THR A 423 27.22 -2.39 14.04
CA THR A 423 26.97 -0.96 13.77
C THR A 423 27.30 -0.11 14.99
N SER A 424 28.24 0.84 14.85
CA SER A 424 28.61 1.83 15.86
C SER A 424 27.80 3.13 15.73
N GLY A 425 27.29 3.44 14.52
CA GLY A 425 26.41 4.59 14.30
C GLY A 425 25.91 4.74 12.86
N TYR A 426 25.18 5.83 12.61
CA TYR A 426 24.56 6.13 11.32
C TYR A 426 24.95 7.51 10.77
N LEU A 427 25.21 7.59 9.47
CA LEU A 427 25.48 8.81 8.70
C LEU A 427 24.26 9.16 7.84
N VAL A 428 23.87 10.43 7.83
CA VAL A 428 22.67 10.95 7.16
C VAL A 428 23.08 11.84 5.98
N TYR A 429 22.55 11.53 4.80
CA TYR A 429 22.85 12.23 3.55
C TYR A 429 21.59 12.86 2.94
N ARG A 430 21.71 14.05 2.34
CA ARG A 430 20.62 14.78 1.65
C ARG A 430 21.01 15.17 0.22
N TRP A 431 20.23 14.73 -0.76
CA TRP A 431 20.47 14.90 -2.18
C TRP A 431 19.35 15.71 -2.84
N GLU A 432 19.69 16.51 -3.84
CA GLU A 432 18.70 17.22 -4.67
C GLU A 432 18.03 16.25 -5.67
N ASN A 433 18.74 15.22 -6.12
CA ASN A 433 18.22 14.18 -7.01
C ASN A 433 18.60 12.77 -6.53
N SER A 434 17.68 11.81 -6.65
CA SER A 434 17.95 10.39 -6.36
C SER A 434 19.04 9.78 -7.25
N ALA A 435 19.28 10.35 -8.44
CA ALA A 435 20.36 9.94 -9.33
C ALA A 435 21.77 10.25 -8.77
N ASP A 436 21.90 11.30 -7.94
CA ASP A 436 23.21 11.77 -7.45
C ASP A 436 23.84 10.80 -6.45
N VAL A 437 23.03 9.96 -5.80
CA VAL A 437 23.50 8.86 -4.93
C VAL A 437 24.45 7.93 -5.70
N TYR A 438 24.19 7.66 -6.98
CA TYR A 438 25.00 6.76 -7.80
C TYR A 438 26.27 7.41 -8.36
N SER A 439 26.28 8.73 -8.56
CA SER A 439 27.43 9.46 -9.12
C SER A 439 28.37 10.01 -8.04
N LEU A 440 27.85 10.33 -6.85
CA LEU A 440 28.58 10.98 -5.76
C LEU A 440 28.69 10.15 -4.48
N GLY A 441 27.83 9.14 -4.26
CA GLY A 441 27.81 8.33 -3.02
C GLY A 441 29.08 7.50 -2.73
N ALA A 442 29.97 7.38 -3.71
CA ALA A 442 31.32 6.84 -3.50
C ALA A 442 32.18 7.76 -2.59
N ASN A 443 31.94 9.06 -2.57
CA ASN A 443 32.59 10.01 -1.66
C ASN A 443 31.80 10.09 -0.33
N PRO A 444 32.33 9.61 0.79
CA PRO A 444 31.58 9.53 2.05
C PRO A 444 31.32 10.90 2.70
N LEU A 445 31.95 11.97 2.21
CA LEU A 445 31.72 13.36 2.64
C LEU A 445 30.75 14.13 1.73
N ALA A 446 30.43 13.62 0.53
CA ALA A 446 29.51 14.31 -0.36
C ALA A 446 28.10 14.27 0.23
N ASN A 447 27.46 15.44 0.37
CA ASN A 447 26.07 15.58 0.82
C ASN A 447 25.74 15.00 2.21
N LEU A 448 26.76 14.77 3.04
CA LEU A 448 26.60 14.41 4.45
C LEU A 448 26.05 15.62 5.23
N ILE A 449 24.93 15.43 5.93
CA ILE A 449 24.31 16.48 6.75
C ILE A 449 24.36 16.20 8.26
N ALA A 450 24.48 14.94 8.67
CA ALA A 450 24.62 14.58 10.08
C ALA A 450 25.29 13.21 10.31
N GLY A 451 25.83 13.05 11.52
CA GLY A 451 26.38 11.80 12.04
C GLY A 451 27.90 11.84 12.29
N PRO A 452 28.49 10.75 12.80
CA PRO A 452 27.81 9.50 13.15
C PRO A 452 26.84 9.67 14.34
N ILE A 453 25.58 9.29 14.12
CA ILE A 453 24.55 9.21 15.16
C ILE A 453 24.79 7.90 15.91
N PRO A 454 25.17 7.90 17.19
CA PRO A 454 25.61 6.69 17.89
C PRO A 454 24.54 5.61 17.93
N HIS A 455 24.93 4.36 17.68
CA HIS A 455 24.09 3.20 17.88
C HIS A 455 24.01 2.87 19.38
N VAL A 456 22.79 2.84 19.92
CA VAL A 456 22.47 2.52 21.31
C VAL A 456 21.93 1.10 21.39
N PRO A 457 22.57 0.17 22.14
CA PRO A 457 22.08 -1.20 22.29
C PRO A 457 20.64 -1.26 22.81
N GLY A 458 19.80 -2.04 22.14
CA GLY A 458 18.39 -2.23 22.49
C GLY A 458 17.43 -1.16 21.98
N GLN A 459 17.93 -0.07 21.37
CA GLN A 459 17.08 0.87 20.63
C GLN A 459 16.72 0.27 19.26
N THR A 460 15.42 0.16 18.97
CA THR A 460 14.89 -0.46 17.74
C THR A 460 14.71 0.50 16.58
N THR A 461 14.55 1.80 16.86
CA THR A 461 14.30 2.84 15.85
C THR A 461 15.04 4.12 16.20
N TYR A 462 15.56 4.80 15.19
CA TYR A 462 16.29 6.06 15.31
C TYR A 462 15.53 7.19 14.63
N THR A 463 15.87 8.42 14.99
CA THR A 463 15.30 9.60 14.33
C THR A 463 16.31 10.74 14.23
N TYR A 464 16.15 11.55 13.19
CA TYR A 464 16.92 12.77 12.95
C TYR A 464 15.98 13.86 12.42
N LEU A 465 16.17 15.10 12.86
CA LEU A 465 15.48 16.27 12.32
C LEU A 465 16.46 17.03 11.44
N ASP A 466 16.14 17.21 10.17
CA ASP A 466 16.91 18.10 9.29
C ASP A 466 16.49 19.54 9.54
N ASP A 467 17.07 20.15 10.57
CA ASP A 467 16.88 21.54 10.94
C ASP A 467 18.20 22.32 11.16
N GLY A 468 19.29 21.75 10.64
CA GLY A 468 20.63 22.33 10.65
C GLY A 468 20.91 23.28 9.48
N PRO A 469 22.17 23.72 9.30
CA PRO A 469 22.54 24.64 8.22
C PRO A 469 22.19 24.12 6.83
N GLY A 470 21.41 24.90 6.07
CA GLY A 470 20.94 24.53 4.74
C GLY A 470 19.83 23.48 4.71
N SER A 471 19.18 23.18 5.85
CA SER A 471 17.94 22.39 5.87
C SER A 471 16.85 23.04 4.99
N PRO A 472 15.99 22.25 4.33
CA PRO A 472 14.78 22.75 3.68
C PRO A 472 13.95 23.64 4.63
N SER A 473 13.42 24.74 4.11
CA SER A 473 12.82 25.81 4.90
C SER A 473 11.56 26.41 4.28
N VAL A 474 10.60 26.82 5.13
CA VAL A 474 9.41 27.56 4.69
C VAL A 474 9.71 29.07 4.74
N PRO A 475 9.37 29.87 3.71
CA PRO A 475 8.59 29.51 2.51
C PRO A 475 9.43 29.15 1.27
N ALA A 476 10.76 29.17 1.34
CA ALA A 476 11.63 29.06 0.16
C ALA A 476 11.55 27.69 -0.55
N ASP A 477 11.38 26.62 0.22
CA ASP A 477 11.54 25.24 -0.22
C ASP A 477 10.21 24.46 -0.25
N LEU A 478 9.08 25.18 -0.29
CA LEU A 478 7.76 24.62 -0.50
C LEU A 478 7.66 23.90 -1.86
N ASP A 479 7.09 22.71 -1.85
CA ASP A 479 6.98 21.76 -2.97
C ASP A 479 8.30 21.31 -3.63
N GLN A 480 9.45 21.73 -3.09
CA GLN A 480 10.76 21.17 -3.49
C GLN A 480 10.94 19.77 -2.90
N THR A 481 11.56 18.87 -3.68
CA THR A 481 11.76 17.47 -3.32
C THR A 481 13.21 17.22 -2.94
N TYR A 482 13.44 16.76 -1.71
CA TYR A 482 14.76 16.37 -1.21
C TYR A 482 14.79 14.87 -0.97
N TRP A 483 15.89 14.24 -1.34
CA TRP A 483 16.10 12.80 -1.18
C TRP A 483 17.07 12.53 -0.05
N TYR A 484 16.85 11.47 0.72
CA TYR A 484 17.71 11.09 1.84
C TYR A 484 18.17 9.65 1.70
N THR A 485 19.40 9.40 2.12
CA THR A 485 19.95 8.05 2.30
C THR A 485 20.74 7.97 3.60
N LEU A 486 20.85 6.77 4.14
CA LEU A 486 21.63 6.46 5.34
C LEU A 486 22.79 5.54 5.00
N ARG A 487 23.86 5.60 5.80
CA ARG A 487 24.88 4.55 5.87
C ARG A 487 25.13 4.19 7.33
N ALA A 488 25.34 2.93 7.61
CA ALA A 488 25.90 2.48 8.88
C ALA A 488 27.43 2.59 8.84
N VAL A 489 28.04 2.86 9.99
CA VAL A 489 29.48 2.77 10.24
C VAL A 489 29.71 1.77 11.38
N ASP A 490 30.82 1.02 11.33
CA ASP A 490 31.25 0.13 12.42
C ASP A 490 32.34 0.79 13.31
N ASP A 491 32.96 0.02 14.21
CA ASP A 491 34.15 0.46 14.98
C ASP A 491 35.32 -0.50 14.73
N SER A 492 35.64 -0.71 13.45
CA SER A 492 36.76 -1.55 13.01
C SER A 492 38.13 -0.85 13.07
N SER A 493 38.19 0.42 13.48
CA SER A 493 39.45 1.14 13.60
C SER A 493 40.30 0.60 14.76
N PHE A 494 41.49 0.07 14.47
CA PHE A 494 42.46 -0.32 15.50
C PHE A 494 43.51 0.77 15.70
N VAL A 495 43.57 1.28 16.93
CA VAL A 495 44.49 2.35 17.35
C VAL A 495 45.24 1.89 18.59
N GLU A 496 46.57 1.91 18.52
CA GLU A 496 47.45 1.58 19.66
C GLU A 496 48.47 2.71 19.84
N ASN A 497 48.68 3.17 21.08
CA ASN A 497 49.61 4.26 21.41
C ASN A 497 49.40 5.59 20.63
N GLY A 498 48.23 5.78 20.01
CA GLY A 498 47.90 6.94 19.19
C GLY A 498 48.19 6.77 17.68
N GLU A 499 48.75 5.63 17.27
CA GLU A 499 48.95 5.27 15.87
C GLU A 499 47.78 4.42 15.35
N VAL A 500 47.30 4.71 14.14
CA VAL A 500 46.16 4.02 13.51
C VAL A 500 46.68 2.94 12.56
N PHE A 501 46.56 1.67 12.94
CA PHE A 501 47.07 0.54 12.15
C PHE A 501 46.05 -0.01 11.16
N CYS A 502 44.76 0.20 11.40
CA CYS A 502 43.68 -0.06 10.45
C CYS A 502 43.04 1.28 10.02
N PRO A 503 43.67 2.04 9.10
CA PRO A 503 43.22 3.37 8.73
C PRO A 503 42.02 3.35 7.79
N PHE A 504 40.95 4.03 8.19
CA PHE A 504 39.82 4.38 7.32
C PHE A 504 39.62 5.90 7.28
N PRO A 505 39.40 6.51 6.11
CA PRO A 505 39.16 7.95 5.99
C PRO A 505 37.68 8.30 6.26
N PRO A 506 37.40 9.56 6.62
CA PRO A 506 37.65 10.14 7.94
C PRO A 506 36.72 9.61 9.05
N PHE A 507 36.02 8.49 8.83
CA PHE A 507 35.11 7.86 9.79
C PHE A 507 35.78 6.66 10.46
N THR A 508 35.41 6.35 11.70
CA THR A 508 36.05 5.34 12.56
C THR A 508 35.69 3.89 12.21
N GLY A 509 35.53 3.55 10.93
CA GLY A 509 35.20 2.19 10.52
C GLY A 509 34.82 2.01 9.06
N ASN A 510 34.42 0.78 8.72
CA ASN A 510 33.83 0.43 7.43
C ASN A 510 32.44 1.08 7.30
N LEU A 511 32.10 1.49 6.09
CA LEU A 511 30.79 2.07 5.77
C LEU A 511 29.95 1.10 4.96
N SER A 512 28.69 0.89 5.36
CA SER A 512 27.72 0.12 4.58
C SER A 512 27.47 0.72 3.20
N GLY A 513 26.69 0.02 2.36
CA GLY A 513 26.03 0.65 1.23
C GLY A 513 25.08 1.78 1.69
N HIS A 514 24.68 2.65 0.77
CA HIS A 514 23.57 3.58 1.04
C HIS A 514 22.26 2.80 1.13
N SER A 515 21.38 3.19 2.05
CA SER A 515 19.97 2.79 2.04
C SER A 515 19.30 3.20 0.72
N PRO A 516 18.16 2.61 0.35
CA PRO A 516 17.33 3.13 -0.74
C PRO A 516 17.03 4.62 -0.54
N PRO A 517 17.03 5.44 -1.61
CA PRO A 517 16.75 6.87 -1.51
C PRO A 517 15.25 7.12 -1.29
N VAL A 518 14.93 7.86 -0.24
CA VAL A 518 13.54 8.20 0.15
C VAL A 518 13.37 9.71 0.12
N PHE A 519 12.27 10.19 -0.45
CA PHE A 519 12.03 11.62 -0.64
C PHE A 519 11.17 12.24 0.48
N GLY A 520 11.42 13.51 0.77
CA GLY A 520 10.58 14.37 1.60
C GLY A 520 10.31 15.72 0.91
N VAL A 521 9.17 16.32 1.23
CA VAL A 521 8.68 17.57 0.62
C VAL A 521 8.08 18.48 1.70
N LEU A 522 8.50 19.75 1.73
CA LEU A 522 7.82 20.78 2.50
C LEU A 522 6.55 21.23 1.76
N ARG A 523 5.47 21.47 2.48
CA ARG A 523 4.12 21.63 1.90
C ARG A 523 3.41 22.81 2.52
N ASP A 524 2.82 23.64 1.67
CA ASP A 524 1.88 24.64 2.14
C ASP A 524 0.65 23.93 2.72
N ARG A 525 0.13 24.47 3.84
CA ARG A 525 -1.04 23.98 4.56
C ARG A 525 -2.10 25.08 4.72
N GLU A 526 -1.86 26.29 4.23
CA GLU A 526 -2.83 27.38 4.25
C GLU A 526 -3.70 27.34 3.00
N GLY A 527 -4.95 26.89 3.15
CA GLY A 527 -5.92 26.86 2.06
C GLY A 527 -6.45 28.26 1.68
N PRO A 528 -7.18 28.38 0.56
CA PRO A 528 -7.70 29.68 0.10
C PRO A 528 -8.64 30.34 1.11
N GLU A 529 -8.84 31.66 0.98
CA GLU A 529 -9.83 32.37 1.78
C GLU A 529 -11.26 31.81 1.60
N LYS A 530 -12.13 32.02 2.58
CA LYS A 530 -13.53 31.60 2.56
C LYS A 530 -14.27 32.14 1.30
N PRO A 531 -15.00 31.29 0.54
CA PRO A 531 -15.69 31.74 -0.65
C PRO A 531 -16.92 32.61 -0.33
N GLY A 532 -17.21 33.56 -1.22
CA GLY A 532 -18.46 34.32 -1.23
C GLY A 532 -19.56 33.60 -2.00
N GLY A 533 -20.79 34.12 -1.98
CA GLY A 533 -21.89 33.54 -2.74
C GLY A 533 -23.27 34.02 -2.30
N ALA A 534 -24.30 33.54 -3.00
CA ALA A 534 -25.71 33.78 -2.69
C ALA A 534 -26.60 32.62 -3.13
N VAL A 535 -27.73 32.43 -2.45
CA VAL A 535 -28.79 31.50 -2.86
C VAL A 535 -29.96 32.30 -3.42
N ARG A 536 -30.58 31.83 -4.51
CA ARG A 536 -31.65 32.54 -5.24
C ARG A 536 -32.88 31.66 -5.43
N ILE A 537 -34.02 32.17 -4.98
CA ILE A 537 -35.30 31.43 -4.92
C ILE A 537 -36.41 32.15 -5.68
N LEU A 538 -37.48 31.41 -5.99
CA LEU A 538 -38.73 31.97 -6.50
C LEU A 538 -39.61 32.39 -5.31
N CYS A 539 -39.87 33.69 -5.23
CA CYS A 539 -40.95 34.24 -4.43
C CYS A 539 -42.23 34.22 -5.24
N GLY A 540 -43.36 34.01 -4.58
CA GLY A 540 -44.69 34.08 -5.17
C GLY A 540 -45.49 35.15 -4.44
N GLU A 541 -46.09 36.07 -5.17
CA GLU A 541 -47.01 37.08 -4.64
C GLU A 541 -48.43 36.81 -5.17
N PRO A 542 -49.47 36.70 -4.32
CA PRO A 542 -50.85 36.52 -4.79
C PRO A 542 -51.37 37.79 -5.49
N GLU A 543 -52.03 37.63 -6.62
CA GLU A 543 -52.63 38.70 -7.42
C GLU A 543 -54.08 38.35 -7.78
N MET A 544 -54.97 39.34 -7.65
CA MET A 544 -56.36 39.26 -8.08
C MET A 544 -56.57 40.20 -9.28
N SER A 545 -57.20 39.70 -10.33
CA SER A 545 -57.37 40.41 -11.59
C SER A 545 -58.74 40.09 -12.24
N ARG A 546 -59.05 40.78 -13.34
CA ARG A 546 -60.32 40.62 -14.06
C ARG A 546 -60.33 39.35 -14.91
N GLY A 547 -61.29 38.47 -14.68
CA GLY A 547 -61.48 37.25 -15.48
C GLY A 547 -62.29 37.44 -16.75
N GLY A 548 -63.23 38.40 -16.76
CA GLY A 548 -64.12 38.61 -17.91
C GLY A 548 -65.00 39.84 -17.82
N ASN A 549 -66.00 39.92 -18.69
CA ASN A 549 -67.08 40.89 -18.57
C ASN A 549 -68.07 40.47 -17.48
N ILE A 550 -68.76 41.44 -16.89
CA ILE A 550 -69.85 41.18 -15.95
C ILE A 550 -71.06 40.76 -16.79
N GLU A 551 -71.62 39.58 -16.52
CA GLU A 551 -72.75 39.03 -17.26
C GLU A 551 -74.06 39.32 -16.51
N VAL A 552 -75.09 39.74 -17.24
CA VAL A 552 -76.45 39.89 -16.69
C VAL A 552 -77.30 38.74 -17.21
N ILE A 553 -77.70 37.86 -16.31
CA ILE A 553 -78.50 36.67 -16.58
C ILE A 553 -79.94 37.00 -16.18
N ARG A 554 -80.90 36.73 -17.08
CA ARG A 554 -82.32 36.86 -16.79
C ARG A 554 -82.86 35.53 -16.32
N ASP A 555 -83.53 35.53 -15.18
CA ASP A 555 -84.03 34.34 -14.52
C ASP A 555 -85.57 34.31 -14.68
N ASP A 556 -86.10 33.34 -15.44
CA ASP A 556 -87.54 33.26 -15.74
C ASP A 556 -88.36 32.76 -14.52
N ASP A 557 -87.72 32.03 -13.59
CA ASP A 557 -88.33 31.59 -12.32
C ASP A 557 -88.04 32.56 -11.14
N GLY A 558 -86.96 33.33 -11.22
CA GLY A 558 -86.69 34.52 -10.40
C GLY A 558 -86.25 34.29 -8.94
N PRO A 559 -85.28 35.08 -8.42
CA PRO A 559 -85.00 35.11 -6.98
C PRO A 559 -86.22 35.65 -6.20
N GLU A 560 -86.32 35.32 -4.90
CA GLU A 560 -87.43 35.74 -4.04
C GLU A 560 -87.77 37.22 -4.17
N ARG A 561 -89.07 37.55 -4.11
CA ARG A 561 -89.62 38.92 -4.31
C ARG A 561 -89.09 39.92 -3.27
N GLY A 562 -87.87 40.41 -3.47
CA GLY A 562 -87.20 41.34 -2.57
C GLY A 562 -85.68 41.45 -2.75
N THR A 563 -85.00 40.45 -3.36
CA THR A 563 -83.53 40.42 -3.46
C THR A 563 -83.00 40.59 -4.89
N VAL A 564 -81.71 40.87 -5.02
CA VAL A 564 -80.90 40.75 -6.24
C VAL A 564 -79.83 39.68 -6.01
N ALA A 565 -79.59 38.84 -7.01
CA ALA A 565 -78.61 37.75 -6.96
C ALA A 565 -77.30 38.17 -7.64
N PHE A 566 -76.19 37.96 -6.95
CA PHE A 566 -74.83 38.21 -7.42
C PHE A 566 -74.03 36.92 -7.44
N GLU A 567 -73.55 36.52 -8.62
CA GLU A 567 -72.66 35.37 -8.79
C GLU A 567 -71.20 35.86 -8.81
N MET A 568 -70.34 35.26 -8.00
CA MET A 568 -68.89 35.48 -8.04
C MET A 568 -68.22 34.24 -8.62
N LEU A 569 -67.87 34.28 -9.91
CA LEU A 569 -67.08 33.25 -10.57
C LEU A 569 -65.60 33.64 -10.52
N THR A 570 -64.77 32.85 -9.86
CA THR A 570 -63.32 33.09 -9.80
C THR A 570 -62.55 31.89 -10.34
N HIS A 571 -61.66 32.16 -11.30
CA HIS A 571 -60.74 31.19 -11.87
C HIS A 571 -59.39 31.24 -11.16
N ARG A 572 -58.87 30.07 -10.76
CA ARG A 572 -57.52 29.88 -10.23
C ARG A 572 -56.57 29.57 -11.38
N LEU A 573 -55.75 30.54 -11.78
CA LEU A 573 -54.90 30.40 -12.98
C LEU A 573 -53.94 29.23 -12.83
N HIS A 574 -53.79 28.42 -13.89
CA HIS A 574 -53.00 27.18 -13.92
C HIS A 574 -53.34 26.16 -12.82
N ALA A 575 -54.52 26.28 -12.18
CA ALA A 575 -54.90 25.53 -10.98
C ALA A 575 -53.84 25.61 -9.86
N ASP A 576 -53.16 26.76 -9.73
CA ASP A 576 -52.04 26.97 -8.81
C ASP A 576 -52.44 26.70 -7.34
N PRO A 577 -51.92 25.65 -6.69
CA PRO A 577 -52.33 25.25 -5.34
C PRO A 577 -51.91 26.24 -4.25
N ASN A 578 -50.99 27.18 -4.56
CA ASN A 578 -50.57 28.21 -3.62
C ASN A 578 -51.66 29.27 -3.40
N ILE A 579 -52.58 29.46 -4.36
CA ILE A 579 -53.83 30.22 -4.15
C ILE A 579 -54.83 29.30 -3.44
N ALA A 580 -55.21 29.70 -2.23
CA ALA A 580 -55.97 28.87 -1.30
C ALA A 580 -57.42 29.34 -1.14
N TRP A 581 -57.66 30.65 -1.19
CA TRP A 581 -58.96 31.25 -0.98
C TRP A 581 -59.12 32.59 -1.69
N VAL A 582 -60.37 33.03 -1.81
CA VAL A 582 -60.76 34.35 -2.29
C VAL A 582 -61.84 34.94 -1.38
N GLU A 583 -61.82 36.25 -1.20
CA GLU A 583 -62.76 36.97 -0.33
C GLU A 583 -63.40 38.13 -1.10
N PHE A 584 -64.68 38.38 -0.81
CA PHE A 584 -65.46 39.43 -1.46
C PHE A 584 -66.06 40.39 -0.42
N GLU A 585 -66.07 41.68 -0.76
CA GLU A 585 -66.84 42.68 -0.03
C GLU A 585 -67.68 43.52 -1.00
N PHE A 586 -68.91 43.80 -0.59
CA PHE A 586 -69.86 44.67 -1.28
C PHE A 586 -69.98 45.98 -0.52
N TYR A 587 -69.82 47.11 -1.21
CA TYR A 587 -69.82 48.44 -0.60
C TYR A 587 -70.57 49.45 -1.47
N ARG A 588 -71.11 50.49 -0.80
CA ARG A 588 -71.99 51.48 -1.42
C ARG A 588 -71.24 52.54 -2.24
N ASN A 589 -70.05 52.92 -1.76
CA ASN A 589 -69.20 53.94 -2.36
C ASN A 589 -67.72 53.54 -2.13
N PRO A 590 -66.83 53.57 -3.12
CA PRO A 590 -65.40 53.26 -2.94
C PRO A 590 -64.68 54.15 -1.91
N GLU A 591 -65.24 55.30 -1.57
CA GLU A 591 -64.63 56.25 -0.62
C GLU A 591 -65.27 56.25 0.79
N GLU A 592 -66.39 55.52 1.01
CA GLU A 592 -67.06 55.44 2.32
C GLU A 592 -67.29 53.99 2.78
N THR A 593 -66.89 53.68 4.01
CA THR A 593 -66.85 52.33 4.60
C THR A 593 -68.22 51.74 4.98
N ILE A 594 -69.29 52.06 4.24
CA ILE A 594 -70.61 51.44 4.42
C ILE A 594 -70.61 50.10 3.67
N LEU A 595 -70.18 49.08 4.40
CA LEU A 595 -70.21 47.67 4.00
C LEU A 595 -71.67 47.18 3.92
N LEU A 596 -72.09 46.71 2.74
CA LEU A 596 -73.38 46.01 2.60
C LEU A 596 -73.26 44.55 3.04
N LEU A 597 -72.13 43.91 2.68
CA LEU A 597 -71.85 42.51 2.97
C LEU A 597 -70.34 42.25 2.92
N ALA A 598 -69.75 41.79 4.03
CA ALA A 598 -68.46 41.11 4.03
C ALA A 598 -68.72 39.60 4.16
N THR A 599 -67.93 38.82 3.43
CA THR A 599 -68.24 37.41 3.18
C THR A 599 -67.20 36.46 3.78
N GLY A 600 -66.00 36.96 4.07
CA GLY A 600 -64.87 36.17 4.56
C GLY A 600 -64.17 35.36 3.46
N PRO A 601 -63.10 34.63 3.81
CA PRO A 601 -62.34 33.83 2.86
C PRO A 601 -63.10 32.54 2.48
N TYR A 602 -63.37 32.37 1.19
CA TYR A 602 -63.87 31.12 0.62
C TYR A 602 -62.73 30.33 -0.02
N HIS A 603 -62.56 29.08 0.43
CA HIS A 603 -61.50 28.21 -0.04
C HIS A 603 -61.88 27.44 -1.32
N PHE A 604 -60.92 27.26 -2.23
CA PHE A 604 -61.04 26.29 -3.32
C PHE A 604 -60.96 24.87 -2.74
N LEU A 605 -61.82 23.94 -3.18
CA LEU A 605 -61.79 22.57 -2.67
C LEU A 605 -60.81 21.73 -3.50
N GLY A 606 -59.69 21.34 -2.88
CA GLY A 606 -58.67 20.49 -3.50
C GLY A 606 -58.12 21.07 -4.80
N ASN A 607 -58.33 20.36 -5.90
CA ASN A 607 -57.81 20.69 -7.23
C ASN A 607 -58.77 21.50 -8.11
N GLU A 608 -59.89 22.01 -7.56
CA GLU A 608 -60.83 22.86 -8.31
C GLU A 608 -60.13 24.11 -8.89
N ASP A 609 -60.32 24.34 -10.19
CA ASP A 609 -59.78 25.52 -10.89
C ASP A 609 -60.75 26.72 -10.85
N LYS A 610 -61.95 26.53 -10.31
CA LYS A 610 -63.03 27.52 -10.28
C LYS A 610 -63.77 27.48 -8.97
N LEU A 611 -64.17 28.65 -8.50
CA LEU A 611 -65.10 28.84 -7.40
C LEU A 611 -66.30 29.65 -7.91
N LEU A 612 -67.52 29.18 -7.65
CA LEU A 612 -68.75 29.91 -7.93
C LEU A 612 -69.53 30.09 -6.63
N LEU A 613 -69.84 31.33 -6.27
CA LEU A 613 -70.60 31.69 -5.08
C LEU A 613 -71.81 32.55 -5.46
N GLU A 614 -72.95 32.33 -4.82
CA GLU A 614 -74.15 33.16 -4.98
C GLU A 614 -74.42 33.98 -3.71
N PHE A 615 -74.67 35.27 -3.89
CA PHE A 615 -75.01 36.21 -2.82
C PHE A 615 -76.35 36.89 -3.13
N PHE A 616 -77.26 36.87 -2.17
CA PHE A 616 -78.56 37.52 -2.29
C PHE A 616 -78.61 38.75 -1.38
N ILE A 617 -78.74 39.94 -1.96
CA ILE A 617 -78.82 41.21 -1.21
C ILE A 617 -80.21 41.81 -1.39
N ALA A 618 -80.83 42.27 -0.30
CA ALA A 618 -82.14 42.91 -0.35
C ALA A 618 -82.09 44.22 -1.16
N ARG A 619 -83.06 44.43 -2.05
CA ARG A 619 -83.14 45.59 -2.96
C ARG A 619 -83.14 46.93 -2.24
N GLU A 620 -83.72 46.97 -1.05
CA GLU A 620 -83.78 48.14 -0.17
C GLU A 620 -82.43 48.53 0.46
N LEU A 621 -81.42 47.66 0.41
CA LEU A 621 -80.05 47.96 0.82
C LEU A 621 -79.17 48.46 -0.34
N LEU A 622 -79.57 48.19 -1.59
CA LEU A 622 -78.80 48.41 -2.82
C LEU A 622 -79.06 49.79 -3.44
N ASP A 623 -77.99 50.45 -3.86
CA ASP A 623 -78.06 51.60 -4.77
C ASP A 623 -77.92 51.12 -6.24
N PRO A 624 -78.32 51.92 -7.25
CA PRO A 624 -78.23 51.53 -8.67
C PRO A 624 -76.82 51.20 -9.16
N LEU A 625 -75.77 51.71 -8.49
CA LEU A 625 -74.38 51.36 -8.73
C LEU A 625 -73.86 50.56 -7.53
N VAL A 626 -73.52 49.30 -7.75
CA VAL A 626 -72.97 48.40 -6.73
C VAL A 626 -71.50 48.19 -7.00
N PHE A 627 -70.68 48.36 -5.96
CA PHE A 627 -69.25 48.09 -6.01
C PHE A 627 -68.91 46.79 -5.30
N VAL A 628 -67.98 46.05 -5.88
CA VAL A 628 -67.47 44.78 -5.37
C VAL A 628 -65.95 44.85 -5.37
N ARG A 629 -65.32 44.45 -4.27
CA ARG A 629 -63.87 44.20 -4.24
C ARG A 629 -63.61 42.74 -3.93
N ALA A 630 -62.60 42.20 -4.58
CA ALA A 630 -62.15 40.82 -4.43
C ALA A 630 -60.65 40.79 -4.12
N ARG A 631 -60.22 39.89 -3.24
CA ARG A 631 -58.79 39.59 -3.03
C ARG A 631 -58.56 38.09 -2.99
N ALA A 632 -57.38 37.66 -3.38
CA ALA A 632 -56.92 36.28 -3.27
C ALA A 632 -55.96 36.15 -2.09
N GLY A 633 -55.89 34.96 -1.49
CA GLY A 633 -54.92 34.68 -0.44
C GLY A 633 -54.32 33.28 -0.53
N THR A 634 -53.11 33.17 0.00
CA THR A 634 -52.35 31.92 0.06
C THR A 634 -52.68 31.10 1.30
N GLN A 635 -52.18 29.86 1.36
CA GLN A 635 -52.27 29.02 2.55
C GLN A 635 -51.47 29.57 3.75
N THR A 636 -50.44 30.37 3.47
CA THR A 636 -49.53 31.01 4.45
C THR A 636 -50.06 32.35 4.97
N GLY A 637 -51.21 32.83 4.47
CA GLY A 637 -51.83 34.08 4.90
C GLY A 637 -51.35 35.34 4.17
N GLU A 638 -50.53 35.19 3.12
CA GLU A 638 -50.23 36.29 2.21
C GLU A 638 -51.48 36.61 1.37
N VAL A 639 -51.80 37.90 1.21
CA VAL A 639 -53.00 38.36 0.50
C VAL A 639 -52.64 39.29 -0.65
N SER A 640 -53.42 39.24 -1.72
CA SER A 640 -53.32 40.21 -2.80
C SER A 640 -53.80 41.58 -2.33
N GLU A 641 -53.37 42.63 -3.02
CA GLU A 641 -54.11 43.89 -3.02
C GLU A 641 -55.57 43.66 -3.45
N TRP A 642 -56.47 44.54 -2.99
CA TRP A 642 -57.88 44.47 -3.36
C TRP A 642 -58.06 44.84 -4.83
N TYR A 643 -58.65 43.93 -5.62
CA TYR A 643 -59.12 44.23 -6.96
C TYR A 643 -60.54 44.81 -6.88
N HIS A 644 -60.72 46.04 -7.37
CA HIS A 644 -61.98 46.77 -7.30
C HIS A 644 -62.74 46.76 -8.63
N THR A 645 -64.05 46.56 -8.59
CA THR A 645 -64.94 46.60 -9.75
C THR A 645 -66.35 47.07 -9.37
N SER A 646 -67.20 47.37 -10.35
CA SER A 646 -68.56 47.85 -10.12
C SER A 646 -69.49 47.53 -11.28
N THR A 647 -70.80 47.46 -11.00
CA THR A 647 -71.84 47.30 -12.02
C THR A 647 -73.07 48.14 -11.72
N GLN A 648 -73.80 48.51 -12.78
CA GLN A 648 -75.13 49.08 -12.65
C GLN A 648 -76.14 47.94 -12.46
N VAL A 649 -77.05 48.07 -11.51
CA VAL A 649 -78.01 47.03 -11.09
C VAL A 649 -79.45 47.52 -11.25
N ALA A 650 -80.26 46.73 -11.95
CA ALA A 650 -81.68 46.99 -12.11
C ALA A 650 -82.46 46.68 -10.81
N LEU A 651 -82.84 47.73 -10.08
CA LEU A 651 -83.62 47.60 -8.85
C LEU A 651 -85.06 47.05 -9.09
N SER A 652 -85.52 46.99 -10.33
CA SER A 652 -86.80 46.39 -10.75
C SER A 652 -86.63 45.34 -11.87
N GLY A 653 -86.49 44.06 -11.52
CA GLY A 653 -86.35 42.95 -12.47
C GLY A 653 -85.70 41.70 -11.88
N ALA A 654 -85.97 40.52 -12.43
CA ALA A 654 -85.40 39.23 -12.02
C ALA A 654 -84.03 38.98 -12.66
N GLU A 655 -83.09 39.89 -12.42
CA GLU A 655 -81.74 39.84 -12.99
C GLU A 655 -80.71 39.36 -11.98
N ARG A 656 -79.79 38.53 -12.47
CA ARG A 656 -78.65 37.95 -11.74
C ARG A 656 -77.35 38.45 -12.37
N TYR A 657 -76.42 38.91 -11.54
CA TYR A 657 -75.20 39.60 -11.99
C TYR A 657 -73.96 38.76 -11.70
N ARG A 658 -73.34 38.17 -12.73
CA ARG A 658 -72.12 37.37 -12.60
C ARG A 658 -70.86 38.21 -12.82
N PHE A 659 -70.04 38.31 -11.79
CA PHE A 659 -68.69 38.87 -11.85
C PHE A 659 -67.69 37.74 -12.13
N GLN A 660 -66.63 38.06 -12.88
CA GLN A 660 -65.59 37.12 -13.28
C GLN A 660 -64.22 37.62 -12.87
N PHE A 661 -63.51 36.84 -12.05
CA PHE A 661 -62.17 37.15 -11.53
C PHE A 661 -61.15 36.07 -11.89
N ILE A 662 -59.87 36.44 -11.91
CA ILE A 662 -58.73 35.52 -11.98
C ILE A 662 -57.84 35.76 -10.76
N ALA A 663 -57.61 34.71 -9.97
CA ALA A 663 -56.63 34.66 -8.90
C ALA A 663 -55.39 33.88 -9.37
N GLN A 664 -54.20 34.45 -9.19
CA GLN A 664 -52.93 33.87 -9.67
C GLN A 664 -51.78 34.15 -8.70
N MET A 665 -50.71 33.34 -8.75
CA MET A 665 -49.42 33.70 -8.15
C MET A 665 -48.51 34.34 -9.18
N ARG A 666 -47.89 35.47 -8.81
CA ARG A 666 -46.84 36.11 -9.57
C ARG A 666 -45.47 35.65 -9.06
N TYR A 667 -44.72 34.94 -9.89
CA TYR A 667 -43.41 34.39 -9.53
C TYR A 667 -42.24 35.33 -9.90
N THR A 668 -41.43 35.71 -8.92
CA THR A 668 -40.24 36.57 -9.09
C THR A 668 -39.01 35.93 -8.46
N ARG A 669 -37.82 36.08 -9.08
CA ARG A 669 -36.58 35.48 -8.55
C ARG A 669 -35.76 36.48 -7.76
N HIS A 670 -35.59 36.21 -6.47
CA HIS A 670 -34.83 37.06 -5.55
C HIS A 670 -33.64 36.29 -4.93
N PRO A 671 -32.51 36.96 -4.65
CA PRO A 671 -31.53 36.42 -3.71
C PRO A 671 -32.16 36.39 -2.30
N LEU A 672 -31.78 35.39 -1.51
CA LEU A 672 -32.08 35.40 -0.08
C LEU A 672 -31.42 36.61 0.58
N ASP A 673 -32.18 37.40 1.33
CA ASP A 673 -31.63 38.37 2.28
C ASP A 673 -31.45 37.70 3.65
N PRO A 674 -30.20 37.41 4.07
CA PRO A 674 -29.96 36.83 5.40
C PRO A 674 -30.28 37.81 6.54
N THR A 675 -30.38 39.11 6.27
CA THR A 675 -30.64 40.16 7.28
C THR A 675 -32.13 40.43 7.52
N GLY A 676 -33.00 40.05 6.57
CA GLY A 676 -34.46 40.25 6.66
C GLY A 676 -34.90 41.72 6.71
N ARG A 677 -34.16 42.63 6.06
CA ARG A 677 -34.40 44.09 6.11
C ARG A 677 -35.07 44.67 4.85
N GLY A 678 -35.49 43.82 3.93
CA GLY A 678 -36.52 44.11 2.92
C GLY A 678 -37.63 43.04 2.94
N ARG A 679 -38.56 43.09 1.98
CA ARG A 679 -39.40 41.94 1.62
C ARG A 679 -38.77 41.14 0.46
N PRO A 680 -37.88 40.19 0.72
CA PRO A 680 -37.79 38.97 -0.06
C PRO A 680 -38.32 37.79 0.78
N CYS A 681 -39.03 36.89 0.12
CA CYS A 681 -39.52 35.66 0.74
C CYS A 681 -38.37 34.79 1.28
N ARG A 682 -38.70 33.87 2.19
CA ARG A 682 -37.80 32.76 2.61
C ARG A 682 -38.26 31.40 2.08
N THR A 683 -39.55 31.27 1.80
CA THR A 683 -40.16 30.10 1.19
C THR A 683 -39.92 30.09 -0.31
N HIS A 684 -39.40 28.99 -0.84
CA HIS A 684 -39.31 28.78 -2.28
C HIS A 684 -40.65 28.26 -2.81
N TYR A 685 -41.33 29.02 -3.65
CA TYR A 685 -42.59 28.60 -4.26
C TYR A 685 -42.32 27.89 -5.61
N PRO A 686 -42.48 26.56 -5.72
CA PRO A 686 -42.34 25.85 -6.97
C PRO A 686 -43.54 26.24 -7.87
N PRO A 687 -43.29 26.66 -9.12
CA PRO A 687 -44.34 27.17 -9.98
C PRO A 687 -45.09 26.01 -10.65
N PRO A 688 -46.42 26.13 -10.90
CA PRO A 688 -47.28 25.01 -11.26
C PRO A 688 -46.93 24.42 -12.65
N PRO A 689 -47.28 23.15 -12.91
CA PRO A 689 -47.07 22.52 -14.22
C PRO A 689 -47.68 23.35 -15.36
N GLY A 690 -46.87 23.67 -16.38
CA GLY A 690 -47.27 24.51 -17.51
C GLY A 690 -46.91 26.00 -17.37
N SER A 691 -46.42 26.44 -16.20
CA SER A 691 -45.78 27.74 -16.05
C SER A 691 -44.32 27.72 -16.56
N THR A 692 -43.83 28.86 -17.06
CA THR A 692 -42.46 29.03 -17.57
C THR A 692 -41.69 30.06 -16.72
N PRO A 693 -41.22 29.68 -15.51
CA PRO A 693 -40.48 30.58 -14.64
C PRO A 693 -39.15 31.03 -15.28
N PRO A 694 -38.70 32.28 -15.05
CA PRO A 694 -37.36 32.70 -15.43
C PRO A 694 -36.29 31.80 -14.81
N ASN A 695 -35.47 31.19 -15.67
CA ASN A 695 -34.34 30.33 -15.34
C ASN A 695 -34.72 29.04 -14.54
N GLY A 696 -35.85 28.42 -14.87
CA GLY A 696 -36.21 27.07 -14.40
C GLY A 696 -36.79 27.02 -12.97
N PRO A 697 -37.39 25.90 -12.54
CA PRO A 697 -38.22 25.87 -11.33
C PRO A 697 -37.44 25.84 -10.00
N GLY A 698 -36.19 25.36 -9.97
CA GLY A 698 -35.48 25.07 -8.70
C GLY A 698 -34.78 26.24 -8.02
N ILE A 699 -34.02 25.90 -6.96
CA ILE A 699 -33.20 26.81 -6.16
C ILE A 699 -31.80 26.93 -6.80
N TRP A 700 -31.31 28.16 -7.00
CA TRP A 700 -29.96 28.39 -7.54
C TRP A 700 -28.97 28.78 -6.44
N ILE A 701 -27.73 28.31 -6.57
CA ILE A 701 -26.60 28.60 -5.69
C ILE A 701 -25.48 29.19 -6.56
N ASP A 702 -25.16 30.45 -6.31
CA ASP A 702 -24.05 31.18 -6.94
C ASP A 702 -22.86 31.21 -5.97
N VAL A 703 -21.69 30.70 -6.37
CA VAL A 703 -20.45 30.71 -5.58
C VAL A 703 -19.44 31.67 -6.19
N THR A 704 -18.83 32.51 -5.37
CA THR A 704 -17.71 33.39 -5.75
C THR A 704 -16.41 32.84 -5.17
N PRO A 705 -15.50 32.29 -6.00
CA PRO A 705 -14.22 31.77 -5.54
C PRO A 705 -13.24 32.89 -5.14
N THR A 706 -12.30 32.55 -4.28
CA THR A 706 -11.20 33.41 -3.80
C THR A 706 -9.90 33.11 -4.56
N THR A 707 -8.93 34.01 -4.49
CA THR A 707 -7.60 33.82 -5.08
C THR A 707 -6.97 32.50 -4.60
N GLY A 708 -6.34 31.76 -5.53
CA GLY A 708 -5.77 30.44 -5.24
C GLY A 708 -6.74 29.27 -5.36
N THR A 709 -8.05 29.50 -5.54
CA THR A 709 -9.03 28.42 -5.76
C THR A 709 -8.74 27.63 -7.05
N ALA A 710 -8.61 26.31 -6.93
CA ALA A 710 -8.55 25.36 -8.04
C ALA A 710 -9.79 24.46 -8.12
N GLN A 711 -10.39 24.08 -6.97
CA GLN A 711 -11.58 23.22 -6.90
C GLN A 711 -12.62 23.77 -5.90
N TYR A 712 -13.87 23.33 -6.05
CA TYR A 712 -14.98 23.71 -5.18
C TYR A 712 -15.84 22.50 -4.77
N LYS A 713 -16.47 22.60 -3.60
CA LYS A 713 -17.52 21.69 -3.12
C LYS A 713 -18.66 22.51 -2.51
N ILE A 714 -19.89 22.29 -2.99
CA ILE A 714 -21.14 22.89 -2.50
C ILE A 714 -21.90 21.81 -1.75
N TYR A 715 -22.39 22.15 -0.57
CA TYR A 715 -23.12 21.26 0.31
C TYR A 715 -24.48 21.86 0.70
N TYR A 716 -25.35 20.99 1.22
CA TYR A 716 -26.62 21.38 1.81
C TYR A 716 -26.96 20.50 3.02
N THR A 717 -27.77 21.00 3.94
CA THR A 717 -28.42 20.21 5.01
C THR A 717 -29.93 20.28 4.82
N ILE A 718 -30.65 19.28 5.34
CA ILE A 718 -32.12 19.21 5.37
C ILE A 718 -32.52 19.11 6.85
N ASP A 719 -33.37 20.01 7.34
CA ASP A 719 -33.91 20.02 8.72
C ASP A 719 -32.85 19.79 9.81
N ASP A 720 -31.73 20.52 9.72
CA ASP A 720 -30.56 20.42 10.61
C ASP A 720 -29.87 19.04 10.66
N GLY A 721 -30.17 18.16 9.69
CA GLY A 721 -29.52 16.87 9.47
C GLY A 721 -28.09 16.98 8.91
N PRO A 722 -27.46 15.84 8.56
CA PRO A 722 -26.07 15.79 8.10
C PRO A 722 -25.85 16.58 6.81
N MET A 723 -24.62 17.07 6.63
CA MET A 723 -24.23 17.86 5.47
C MET A 723 -23.97 16.98 4.24
N LEU A 724 -24.80 17.13 3.22
CA LEU A 724 -24.77 16.37 1.98
C LEU A 724 -24.08 17.16 0.87
N LEU A 725 -23.29 16.50 0.03
CA LEU A 725 -22.66 17.11 -1.13
C LEU A 725 -23.72 17.35 -2.24
N LEU A 726 -23.88 18.59 -2.68
CA LEU A 726 -24.72 18.95 -3.82
C LEU A 726 -23.94 18.89 -5.14
N LYS A 727 -22.73 19.44 -5.14
CA LYS A 727 -21.89 19.53 -6.35
C LYS A 727 -20.42 19.72 -5.99
N GLU A 728 -19.54 19.13 -6.78
CA GLU A 728 -18.11 19.44 -6.79
C GLU A 728 -17.56 19.56 -8.22
N GLY A 729 -16.38 20.16 -8.35
CA GLY A 729 -15.64 20.25 -9.59
C GLY A 729 -14.42 21.19 -9.54
N PRO A 730 -13.65 21.25 -10.64
CA PRO A 730 -12.60 22.25 -10.82
C PRO A 730 -13.19 23.62 -11.20
N MET A 731 -12.35 24.66 -11.15
CA MET A 731 -12.65 25.98 -11.72
C MET A 731 -12.89 25.93 -13.25
N PRO A 732 -13.75 26.81 -13.82
CA PRO A 732 -14.58 27.81 -13.14
C PRO A 732 -15.85 27.19 -12.52
N ILE A 733 -16.38 27.82 -11.46
CA ILE A 733 -17.63 27.37 -10.83
C ILE A 733 -18.84 27.81 -11.68
N PRO A 734 -19.65 26.89 -12.24
CA PRO A 734 -20.92 27.25 -12.87
C PRO A 734 -22.00 27.54 -11.80
N PRO A 735 -23.03 28.35 -12.09
CA PRO A 735 -24.20 28.45 -11.25
C PRO A 735 -24.85 27.06 -11.05
N VAL A 736 -25.14 26.68 -9.81
CA VAL A 736 -25.63 25.33 -9.47
C VAL A 736 -27.12 25.36 -9.16
N LEU A 737 -27.87 24.45 -9.76
CA LEU A 737 -29.31 24.28 -9.57
C LEU A 737 -29.59 23.06 -8.68
N MET A 738 -30.26 23.26 -7.55
CA MET A 738 -30.86 22.15 -6.79
C MET A 738 -32.20 21.77 -7.41
N ASN A 739 -32.23 20.61 -8.08
CA ASN A 739 -33.41 19.99 -8.66
C ASN A 739 -33.16 18.47 -8.80
N PRO A 740 -34.06 17.57 -8.36
CA PRO A 740 -35.32 17.83 -7.68
C PRO A 740 -35.14 18.49 -6.29
N LEU A 741 -36.22 19.13 -5.82
CA LEU A 741 -36.34 19.53 -4.41
C LEU A 741 -36.46 18.27 -3.51
N PRO A 742 -36.25 18.37 -2.19
CA PRO A 742 -36.46 17.25 -1.26
C PRO A 742 -37.83 16.58 -1.45
N ALA A 743 -37.99 15.31 -1.04
CA ALA A 743 -39.26 14.60 -1.20
C ALA A 743 -40.38 15.28 -0.40
N ALA A 744 -40.17 15.45 0.91
CA ALA A 744 -41.05 16.17 1.83
C ALA A 744 -40.66 17.65 1.96
N ALA A 745 -41.58 18.46 2.49
CA ALA A 745 -41.30 19.84 2.87
C ALA A 745 -40.25 19.90 4.00
N ALA A 746 -39.22 20.74 3.82
CA ALA A 746 -38.10 20.84 4.74
C ALA A 746 -37.35 22.16 4.61
N ARG A 747 -36.60 22.52 5.65
CA ARG A 747 -35.67 23.64 5.64
C ARG A 747 -34.33 23.19 5.06
N VAL A 748 -33.88 23.84 3.99
CA VAL A 748 -32.64 23.50 3.28
C VAL A 748 -31.61 24.61 3.44
N CYS A 749 -30.48 24.33 4.10
CA CYS A 749 -29.41 25.30 4.32
C CYS A 749 -28.20 24.99 3.42
N PHE A 750 -27.59 26.00 2.79
CA PHE A 750 -26.54 25.83 1.77
C PHE A 750 -25.17 26.33 2.25
N TYR A 751 -24.14 25.58 1.85
CA TYR A 751 -22.75 25.83 2.23
C TYR A 751 -21.79 25.62 1.05
N ALA A 752 -20.61 26.23 1.08
CA ALA A 752 -19.58 26.02 0.07
C ALA A 752 -18.16 26.05 0.66
N ARG A 753 -17.26 25.26 0.09
CA ARG A 753 -15.83 25.19 0.43
C ARG A 753 -15.01 25.19 -0.84
N VAL A 754 -13.90 25.92 -0.88
CA VAL A 754 -12.96 25.92 -2.00
C VAL A 754 -11.61 25.35 -1.57
N PHE A 755 -10.84 24.88 -2.54
CA PHE A 755 -9.59 24.15 -2.34
C PHE A 755 -8.55 24.70 -3.32
N ASP A 756 -7.30 24.77 -2.90
CA ASP A 756 -6.17 25.14 -3.77
C ASP A 756 -5.74 23.99 -4.71
N VAL A 757 -4.61 24.16 -5.41
CA VAL A 757 -4.03 23.13 -6.28
C VAL A 757 -3.42 21.94 -5.52
N HIS A 758 -3.21 22.07 -4.20
CA HIS A 758 -2.65 21.04 -3.31
C HIS A 758 -3.72 20.27 -2.53
N GLY A 759 -4.98 20.73 -2.57
CA GLY A 759 -6.10 20.16 -1.83
C GLY A 759 -6.32 20.77 -0.44
N ASN A 760 -5.62 21.86 -0.09
CA ASN A 760 -5.84 22.56 1.18
C ASN A 760 -7.20 23.28 1.15
N PRO A 761 -8.06 23.06 2.16
CA PRO A 761 -9.43 23.55 2.12
C PRO A 761 -9.61 24.91 2.83
N SER A 762 -10.39 25.80 2.24
CA SER A 762 -10.82 27.07 2.85
C SER A 762 -11.64 26.86 4.12
N ALA A 763 -11.99 27.93 4.84
CA ALA A 763 -13.09 27.85 5.80
C ALA A 763 -14.44 27.59 5.07
N LEU A 764 -15.33 26.83 5.70
CA LEU A 764 -16.66 26.54 5.14
C LEU A 764 -17.53 27.82 5.17
N ALA A 765 -18.06 28.21 4.01
CA ALA A 765 -19.01 29.30 3.89
C ALA A 765 -20.45 28.80 4.06
N PHE A 766 -21.28 29.61 4.72
CA PHE A 766 -22.73 29.44 4.80
C PHE A 766 -23.38 30.56 3.98
N PHE A 767 -24.35 30.22 3.12
CA PHE A 767 -25.00 31.17 2.20
C PHE A 767 -26.48 31.44 2.50
N GLY A 768 -27.08 30.71 3.45
CA GLY A 768 -28.48 30.91 3.85
C GLY A 768 -29.28 29.62 3.91
N CYS A 769 -30.52 29.73 4.40
CA CYS A 769 -31.50 28.64 4.43
C CYS A 769 -32.78 29.04 3.69
N VAL A 770 -33.37 28.08 2.99
CA VAL A 770 -34.61 28.17 2.22
C VAL A 770 -35.62 27.22 2.83
N ASP A 771 -36.86 27.67 3.02
CA ASP A 771 -37.95 26.76 3.38
C ASP A 771 -38.55 26.20 2.08
N ALA A 772 -38.28 24.92 1.79
CA ALA A 772 -38.67 24.26 0.55
C ALA A 772 -39.90 23.37 0.78
N PRO A 773 -40.96 23.45 -0.04
CA PRO A 773 -42.23 22.74 0.20
C PRO A 773 -42.22 21.26 -0.19
N GLY A 774 -41.09 20.74 -0.68
CA GLY A 774 -40.96 19.36 -1.15
C GLY A 774 -41.42 19.16 -2.59
N SER A 775 -41.28 17.92 -3.07
CA SER A 775 -41.71 17.47 -4.41
C SER A 775 -42.88 16.47 -4.36
N GLN A 776 -43.22 15.95 -3.18
CA GLN A 776 -44.43 15.16 -2.92
C GLN A 776 -45.51 15.99 -2.23
N PRO A 777 -46.80 15.69 -2.45
CA PRO A 777 -47.90 16.35 -1.75
C PRO A 777 -47.85 16.07 -0.24
N ILE A 778 -48.30 17.06 0.55
CA ILE A 778 -48.40 16.94 2.01
C ILE A 778 -49.35 15.78 2.37
N PRO A 779 -48.97 14.87 3.28
CA PRO A 779 -49.82 13.73 3.65
C PRO A 779 -51.20 14.16 4.16
N LYS A 780 -52.26 13.49 3.68
CA LYS A 780 -53.62 13.67 4.20
C LYS A 780 -53.77 12.88 5.52
N PRO A 781 -54.17 13.52 6.63
CA PRO A 781 -54.50 12.77 7.86
C PRO A 781 -55.75 11.91 7.67
N MET A 782 -55.78 10.77 8.35
CA MET A 782 -56.97 9.92 8.47
C MET A 782 -57.48 10.02 9.91
N LEU A 783 -58.64 10.63 10.09
CA LEU A 783 -59.26 10.85 11.40
C LEU A 783 -59.97 9.55 11.84
N ALA A 784 -59.72 9.10 13.06
CA ALA A 784 -60.43 7.96 13.63
C ALA A 784 -61.79 8.42 14.21
N PRO A 785 -62.77 7.50 14.38
CA PRO A 785 -64.00 7.80 15.11
C PRO A 785 -63.69 8.38 16.49
N ILE A 786 -64.31 9.52 16.81
CA ILE A 786 -64.05 10.25 18.05
C ILE A 786 -64.68 9.52 19.22
N LEU A 787 -63.90 9.28 20.28
CA LEU A 787 -64.37 8.56 21.46
C LEU A 787 -64.73 9.52 22.60
N GLY A 788 -65.79 9.19 23.33
CA GLY A 788 -66.16 9.90 24.56
C GLY A 788 -65.29 9.47 25.72
N GLY A 789 -64.69 10.44 26.41
CA GLY A 789 -63.96 10.28 27.67
C GLY A 789 -64.52 11.21 28.76
N GLY A 790 -63.91 11.17 29.95
CA GLY A 790 -64.33 11.98 31.09
C GLY A 790 -65.66 11.52 31.70
N SER A 791 -66.46 12.45 32.21
CA SER A 791 -67.72 12.17 32.92
C SER A 791 -68.84 13.09 32.46
N ALA A 792 -70.09 12.81 32.84
CA ALA A 792 -71.23 13.67 32.45
C ALA A 792 -71.15 15.12 32.99
N GLN A 793 -70.29 15.38 33.99
CA GLN A 793 -70.00 16.70 34.53
C GLN A 793 -68.76 17.37 33.90
N ASN A 794 -67.86 16.57 33.31
CA ASN A 794 -66.68 17.03 32.58
C ASN A 794 -66.51 16.15 31.32
N PRO A 795 -67.37 16.33 30.30
CA PRO A 795 -67.32 15.56 29.07
C PRO A 795 -66.05 15.89 28.26
N VAL A 796 -65.34 14.87 27.80
CA VAL A 796 -64.13 14.99 26.98
C VAL A 796 -64.31 14.21 25.68
N ALA A 797 -63.75 14.71 24.58
CA ALA A 797 -63.54 13.95 23.36
C ALA A 797 -62.06 13.62 23.19
N LEU A 798 -61.80 12.33 22.94
CA LEU A 798 -60.51 11.81 22.52
C LEU A 798 -60.48 11.81 20.99
N ILE A 799 -59.69 12.70 20.41
CA ILE A 799 -59.60 12.91 18.96
C ILE A 799 -58.27 12.34 18.50
N GLN A 800 -58.30 11.28 17.69
CA GLN A 800 -57.12 10.56 17.24
C GLN A 800 -57.05 10.49 15.70
N TRP A 801 -55.86 10.66 15.13
CA TRP A 801 -55.65 10.51 13.68
C TRP A 801 -54.32 9.83 13.35
N PHE A 802 -54.25 9.25 12.16
CA PHE A 802 -53.03 8.72 11.55
C PHE A 802 -52.50 9.67 10.48
N CYS A 803 -51.19 9.96 10.49
CA CYS A 803 -50.50 10.72 9.45
C CYS A 803 -48.97 10.46 9.50
N PRO A 804 -48.27 10.19 8.40
CA PRO A 804 -46.81 10.07 8.40
C PRO A 804 -46.12 11.37 8.85
N PRO A 805 -45.21 11.36 9.86
CA PRO A 805 -44.69 12.59 10.48
C PRO A 805 -43.68 13.37 9.62
N HIS A 806 -43.15 12.78 8.55
CA HIS A 806 -42.08 13.39 7.75
C HIS A 806 -42.55 14.68 7.04
N GLY A 807 -41.82 15.77 7.26
CA GLY A 807 -42.09 17.10 6.69
C GLY A 807 -43.24 17.86 7.35
N ILE A 808 -43.90 17.28 8.36
CA ILE A 808 -44.96 17.94 9.14
C ILE A 808 -44.34 18.77 10.27
N SER A 809 -44.94 19.94 10.53
CA SER A 809 -44.63 20.86 11.62
C SER A 809 -45.58 20.65 12.81
N HIS A 810 -46.88 20.64 12.52
CA HIS A 810 -47.99 20.49 13.46
C HIS A 810 -49.26 20.14 12.65
N PHE A 811 -50.41 20.01 13.30
CA PHE A 811 -51.70 19.82 12.64
C PHE A 811 -52.61 21.02 12.90
N GLU A 812 -53.45 21.34 11.91
CA GLU A 812 -54.58 22.25 12.09
C GLU A 812 -55.84 21.41 12.31
N VAL A 813 -56.56 21.70 13.40
CA VAL A 813 -57.78 21.02 13.84
C VAL A 813 -58.92 22.03 13.77
N THR A 814 -59.99 21.70 13.03
CA THR A 814 -61.18 22.55 12.93
C THR A 814 -62.34 21.91 13.69
N ILE A 815 -62.99 22.65 14.58
CA ILE A 815 -64.07 22.17 15.45
C ILE A 815 -65.30 23.08 15.33
N ALA A 816 -66.46 22.50 15.03
CA ALA A 816 -67.74 23.22 14.95
C ALA A 816 -68.80 22.58 15.86
N ASN A 817 -69.51 23.40 16.64
CA ASN A 817 -70.77 23.02 17.27
C ASN A 817 -71.91 23.37 16.32
N THR A 818 -72.75 22.39 15.97
CA THR A 818 -73.86 22.57 15.02
C THR A 818 -75.22 22.80 15.70
N THR A 819 -75.24 22.80 17.03
CA THR A 819 -76.45 22.88 17.88
C THR A 819 -76.34 23.95 18.98
N GLY A 820 -75.26 24.71 19.02
CA GLY A 820 -74.94 25.67 20.08
C GLY A 820 -73.75 26.56 19.72
N SER A 821 -73.15 27.21 20.71
CA SER A 821 -72.01 28.11 20.50
C SER A 821 -70.74 27.37 20.09
N HIS A 822 -69.97 27.97 19.17
CA HIS A 822 -68.67 27.46 18.74
C HIS A 822 -67.58 27.62 19.82
N PRO A 823 -66.52 26.80 19.80
CA PRO A 823 -65.37 26.91 20.69
C PRO A 823 -64.74 28.32 20.70
N SER A 824 -64.27 28.73 21.89
CA SER A 824 -63.65 30.04 22.15
C SER A 824 -62.15 29.90 22.54
N PRO A 825 -61.38 31.00 22.68
CA PRO A 825 -59.96 30.91 23.02
C PRO A 825 -59.74 30.27 24.39
N GLY A 826 -58.86 29.27 24.46
CA GLY A 826 -58.64 28.47 25.67
C GLY A 826 -59.58 27.27 25.83
N PHE A 827 -60.28 26.86 24.76
CA PHE A 827 -61.16 25.68 24.75
C PHE A 827 -60.47 24.36 25.11
N SER A 828 -59.20 24.16 24.74
CA SER A 828 -58.37 23.05 25.23
C SER A 828 -56.96 23.55 25.55
N THR A 829 -56.26 22.85 26.43
CA THR A 829 -54.83 23.08 26.74
C THR A 829 -53.89 22.54 25.67
N GLU A 830 -54.36 21.66 24.78
CA GLU A 830 -53.57 21.03 23.71
C GLU A 830 -53.80 21.66 22.33
N LEU A 831 -54.68 22.67 22.26
CA LEU A 831 -55.07 23.38 21.05
C LEU A 831 -54.85 24.88 21.18
N TYR A 832 -53.98 25.42 20.32
CA TYR A 832 -53.62 26.83 20.28
C TYR A 832 -54.43 27.58 19.23
N SER A 833 -54.75 28.86 19.49
CA SER A 833 -55.28 29.75 18.45
C SER A 833 -54.12 30.33 17.63
N PRO A 834 -54.09 30.17 16.29
CA PRO A 834 -53.01 30.71 15.47
C PRO A 834 -52.95 32.24 15.44
N VAL A 835 -54.08 32.92 15.70
CA VAL A 835 -54.17 34.39 15.70
C VAL A 835 -55.21 34.87 16.72
N GLY A 836 -54.78 35.68 17.69
CA GLY A 836 -55.62 36.57 18.52
C GLY A 836 -57.05 36.08 18.87
N PRO A 837 -58.10 36.92 18.72
CA PRO A 837 -59.48 36.44 18.72
C PRO A 837 -59.70 35.52 17.50
N ILE A 838 -60.12 34.28 17.76
CA ILE A 838 -60.00 33.18 16.78
C ILE A 838 -60.73 33.49 15.47
N PRO A 839 -60.11 33.23 14.29
CA PRO A 839 -60.83 33.17 13.03
C PRO A 839 -61.84 32.01 13.03
N ILE A 840 -63.13 32.33 13.15
CA ILE A 840 -64.20 31.45 12.69
C ILE A 840 -64.17 31.49 11.16
N ILE A 841 -63.98 30.33 10.53
CA ILE A 841 -64.02 30.20 9.06
C ILE A 841 -65.27 29.44 8.63
N VAL A 842 -65.74 29.69 7.41
CA VAL A 842 -66.87 28.96 6.83
C VAL A 842 -66.33 27.78 6.02
N LEU A 843 -66.62 26.54 6.43
CA LEU A 843 -66.31 25.33 5.67
C LEU A 843 -67.59 24.62 5.23
N HIS A 844 -67.61 24.16 3.98
CA HIS A 844 -68.66 23.25 3.50
C HIS A 844 -68.53 21.88 4.19
N SER A 845 -69.58 21.39 4.85
CA SER A 845 -69.70 20.05 5.46
C SER A 845 -70.25 19.05 4.46
N PRO A 846 -69.49 18.00 4.08
CA PRO A 846 -70.00 16.90 3.28
C PRO A 846 -71.10 16.10 4.00
N ILE A 847 -71.07 16.03 5.34
CA ILE A 847 -72.07 15.30 6.14
C ILE A 847 -73.42 16.03 6.16
N LEU A 848 -73.40 17.36 6.29
CA LEU A 848 -74.62 18.18 6.35
C LEU A 848 -75.03 18.76 4.99
N ASN A 849 -74.18 18.63 3.97
CA ASN A 849 -74.30 19.28 2.65
C ASN A 849 -74.58 20.79 2.74
N SER A 850 -73.92 21.46 3.69
CA SER A 850 -74.15 22.87 4.00
C SER A 850 -72.88 23.56 4.47
N ASN A 851 -72.85 24.89 4.41
CA ASN A 851 -71.75 25.69 4.95
C ASN A 851 -71.89 25.83 6.47
N VAL A 852 -70.82 25.54 7.20
CA VAL A 852 -70.77 25.50 8.67
C VAL A 852 -69.64 26.41 9.15
N ASN A 853 -69.95 27.27 10.11
CA ASN A 853 -68.94 28.03 10.85
C ASN A 853 -68.09 27.07 11.68
N THR A 854 -66.77 27.15 11.60
CA THR A 854 -65.86 26.31 12.38
C THR A 854 -64.75 27.13 13.01
N THR A 855 -64.39 26.77 14.24
CA THR A 855 -63.27 27.36 14.96
C THR A 855 -61.99 26.64 14.54
N VAL A 856 -60.93 27.38 14.23
CA VAL A 856 -59.64 26.84 13.80
C VAL A 856 -58.64 26.84 14.97
N PHE A 857 -57.98 25.70 15.18
CA PHE A 857 -56.91 25.52 16.15
C PHE A 857 -55.67 24.87 15.51
N GLU A 858 -54.51 25.06 16.12
CA GLU A 858 -53.26 24.37 15.77
C GLU A 858 -52.76 23.55 16.98
N THR A 859 -52.14 22.40 16.73
CA THR A 859 -51.55 21.54 17.77
C THR A 859 -50.17 22.03 18.21
N GLU A 860 -49.64 21.43 19.28
CA GLU A 860 -48.20 21.41 19.55
C GLU A 860 -47.40 20.88 18.33
N LYS A 861 -46.10 21.18 18.26
CA LYS A 861 -45.24 20.74 17.15
C LYS A 861 -44.93 19.25 17.22
N VAL A 862 -45.02 18.57 16.07
CA VAL A 862 -44.65 17.16 15.91
C VAL A 862 -43.19 16.96 16.33
N GLY A 863 -42.96 15.98 17.20
CA GLY A 863 -41.67 15.73 17.84
C GLY A 863 -41.81 14.98 19.16
N PRO A 864 -40.75 14.93 19.99
CA PRO A 864 -40.73 14.11 21.21
C PRO A 864 -41.85 14.39 22.22
N LEU A 865 -42.45 15.59 22.19
CA LEU A 865 -43.52 16.01 23.09
C LEU A 865 -44.94 15.81 22.53
N PHE A 866 -45.08 15.64 21.21
CA PHE A 866 -46.38 15.54 20.51
C PHE A 866 -46.32 14.48 19.41
N GLY A 867 -45.98 13.24 19.80
CA GLY A 867 -45.90 12.09 18.91
C GLY A 867 -44.63 12.04 18.06
N ASN A 868 -43.87 10.94 18.22
CA ASN A 868 -42.68 10.63 17.41
C ASN A 868 -42.95 9.46 16.42
N GLY A 869 -44.21 9.23 16.10
CA GLY A 869 -44.69 8.17 15.20
C GLY A 869 -45.78 8.70 14.27
N ALA A 870 -46.49 7.80 13.58
CA ALA A 870 -47.52 8.17 12.62
C ALA A 870 -48.95 8.30 13.19
N THR A 871 -49.08 8.32 14.51
CA THR A 871 -50.38 8.41 15.21
C THR A 871 -50.33 9.55 16.22
N PHE A 872 -51.37 10.38 16.21
CA PHE A 872 -51.50 11.57 17.07
C PHE A 872 -52.86 11.54 17.74
N THR A 873 -52.91 12.01 18.99
CA THR A 873 -54.11 12.03 19.83
C THR A 873 -54.13 13.34 20.60
N ILE A 874 -55.30 13.94 20.75
CA ILE A 874 -55.56 15.06 21.66
C ILE A 874 -56.81 14.81 22.51
N GLU A 875 -56.85 15.42 23.68
CA GLU A 875 -58.02 15.52 24.53
C GLU A 875 -58.60 16.95 24.52
N THR A 876 -59.89 17.06 24.23
CA THR A 876 -60.61 18.34 24.21
C THR A 876 -61.91 18.24 25.01
N PRO A 877 -62.22 19.18 25.93
CA PRO A 877 -63.49 19.17 26.64
C PRO A 877 -64.64 19.52 25.69
N ILE A 878 -65.81 18.89 25.85
CA ILE A 878 -66.96 19.04 24.94
C ILE A 878 -68.25 19.30 25.73
N ASP A 879 -68.53 20.58 25.99
CA ASP A 879 -69.73 21.06 26.70
C ASP A 879 -70.64 21.88 25.75
N PRO A 880 -71.96 21.64 25.70
CA PRO A 880 -72.72 20.61 26.41
C PRO A 880 -72.61 19.21 25.75
N PRO A 881 -72.72 18.13 26.53
CA PRO A 881 -72.51 16.76 26.04
C PRO A 881 -73.50 16.35 24.94
N ASN A 882 -74.74 16.86 24.98
CA ASN A 882 -75.78 16.58 24.01
C ASN A 882 -75.65 17.36 22.68
N ALA A 883 -74.61 18.18 22.51
CA ALA A 883 -74.39 18.93 21.27
C ALA A 883 -73.76 18.05 20.16
N ASN A 884 -74.03 18.44 18.91
CA ASN A 884 -73.48 17.79 17.72
C ASN A 884 -72.23 18.55 17.25
N TRP A 885 -71.11 17.85 17.26
CA TRP A 885 -69.79 18.38 16.93
C TRP A 885 -69.31 17.82 15.60
N LEU A 886 -68.69 18.67 14.78
CA LEU A 886 -67.95 18.27 13.58
C LEU A 886 -66.47 18.58 13.77
N VAL A 887 -65.61 17.63 13.43
CA VAL A 887 -64.16 17.77 13.53
C VAL A 887 -63.48 17.36 12.22
N ARG A 888 -62.42 18.08 11.86
CA ARG A 888 -61.46 17.69 10.81
C ARG A 888 -60.04 18.03 11.24
N VAL A 889 -59.07 17.34 10.64
CA VAL A 889 -57.65 17.58 10.83
C VAL A 889 -56.96 17.69 9.48
N ARG A 890 -55.99 18.61 9.34
CA ARG A 890 -55.03 18.64 8.23
C ARG A 890 -53.60 18.80 8.72
N ALA A 891 -52.64 18.21 8.02
CA ALA A 891 -51.23 18.40 8.30
C ALA A 891 -50.77 19.80 7.86
N VAL A 892 -49.93 20.46 8.66
CA VAL A 892 -49.23 21.69 8.28
C VAL A 892 -47.75 21.36 8.14
N ALA A 893 -47.20 21.61 6.96
CA ALA A 893 -45.81 21.33 6.62
C ALA A 893 -44.83 22.27 7.34
N LYS A 894 -43.55 21.87 7.43
CA LYS A 894 -42.46 22.74 7.93
C LYS A 894 -42.28 24.04 7.13
N SER A 895 -42.69 24.06 5.87
CA SER A 895 -42.76 25.26 5.01
C SER A 895 -43.95 26.20 5.31
N GLY A 896 -44.86 25.82 6.22
CA GLY A 896 -46.10 26.55 6.51
C GLY A 896 -47.25 26.25 5.55
N LEU A 897 -47.04 25.46 4.49
CA LEU A 897 -48.12 25.00 3.61
C LEU A 897 -49.07 24.03 4.34
N LYS A 898 -50.35 24.06 4.00
CA LYS A 898 -51.42 23.29 4.66
C LYS A 898 -51.94 22.19 3.71
N GLY A 899 -51.88 20.95 4.17
CA GLY A 899 -52.35 19.78 3.44
C GLY A 899 -53.88 19.69 3.30
N PRO A 900 -54.39 18.67 2.59
CA PRO A 900 -55.82 18.42 2.51
C PRO A 900 -56.39 17.98 3.88
N PHE A 901 -57.65 18.34 4.14
CA PHE A 901 -58.39 17.85 5.31
C PHE A 901 -58.65 16.34 5.25
N SER A 902 -58.75 15.74 6.43
CA SER A 902 -59.18 14.36 6.70
C SER A 902 -60.60 14.05 6.21
N ASN A 903 -61.09 12.86 6.51
CA ASN A 903 -62.53 12.65 6.70
C ASN A 903 -63.07 13.61 7.78
N GLU A 904 -64.32 14.03 7.63
CA GLU A 904 -65.06 14.73 8.68
C GLU A 904 -65.70 13.69 9.59
N GLU A 905 -65.54 13.85 10.90
CA GLU A 905 -66.21 13.02 11.90
C GLU A 905 -67.29 13.83 12.62
N ARG A 906 -68.44 13.21 12.85
CA ARG A 906 -69.54 13.77 13.63
C ARG A 906 -69.59 13.08 14.99
N PHE A 907 -69.53 13.87 16.05
CA PHE A 907 -69.52 13.39 17.42
C PHE A 907 -70.67 13.99 18.24
N THR A 908 -71.19 13.21 19.18
CA THR A 908 -72.07 13.65 20.26
C THR A 908 -71.59 12.90 21.48
N TRP A 909 -71.37 13.59 22.60
CA TRP A 909 -70.76 12.94 23.75
C TRP A 909 -71.71 11.92 24.36
N SER A 910 -71.19 10.70 24.55
CA SER A 910 -71.78 9.66 25.37
C SER A 910 -70.77 9.31 26.46
N PRO A 911 -71.21 8.87 27.66
CA PRO A 911 -70.28 8.36 28.65
C PRO A 911 -69.46 7.22 28.04
N PRO A 912 -68.16 7.11 28.37
CA PRO A 912 -67.40 5.92 28.03
C PRO A 912 -68.11 4.67 28.58
N PRO A 913 -68.12 3.54 27.85
CA PRO A 913 -68.74 2.31 28.34
C PRO A 913 -68.14 1.89 29.69
N ASP A 914 -68.99 1.37 30.59
CA ASP A 914 -68.53 0.88 31.89
C ASP A 914 -67.49 -0.23 31.69
N PRO A 915 -66.42 -0.29 32.51
CA PRO A 915 -65.35 -1.28 32.37
C PRO A 915 -65.77 -2.73 32.71
N GLU A 916 -67.05 -2.96 33.00
CA GLU A 916 -67.65 -4.28 33.22
C GLU A 916 -68.43 -4.81 32.01
N ASP A 917 -68.67 -4.02 30.96
CA ASP A 917 -69.10 -4.61 29.69
C ASP A 917 -67.94 -5.44 29.14
N PRO A 918 -68.14 -6.74 28.79
CA PRO A 918 -67.09 -7.56 28.23
C PRO A 918 -66.79 -7.06 26.83
N ASP A 919 -65.81 -6.15 26.74
CA ASP A 919 -65.09 -5.78 25.53
C ASP A 919 -64.81 -7.08 24.77
N VAL A 920 -65.48 -7.28 23.64
CA VAL A 920 -65.32 -8.48 22.82
C VAL A 920 -63.94 -8.34 22.20
N PRO A 921 -62.91 -8.98 22.77
CA PRO A 921 -61.56 -8.65 22.36
C PRO A 921 -61.43 -9.34 21.02
N TRP A 922 -61.35 -8.55 19.95
CA TRP A 922 -60.51 -8.96 18.84
C TRP A 922 -59.15 -9.25 19.45
N PRO A 923 -58.73 -10.53 19.55
CA PRO A 923 -57.60 -10.87 20.39
C PRO A 923 -56.40 -10.18 19.78
N ALA A 924 -55.87 -9.18 20.49
CA ALA A 924 -54.59 -8.59 20.16
C ALA A 924 -53.56 -9.73 20.23
N ARG A 925 -53.27 -10.31 19.07
CA ARG A 925 -52.39 -11.47 18.97
C ARG A 925 -51.08 -11.09 19.67
N PRO A 926 -50.53 -11.94 20.55
CA PRO A 926 -49.20 -11.70 21.09
C PRO A 926 -48.24 -11.49 19.91
N LEU A 927 -47.34 -10.51 20.04
CA LEU A 927 -46.41 -10.15 18.97
C LEU A 927 -45.73 -11.42 18.45
N PRO A 928 -45.68 -11.63 17.12
CA PRO A 928 -45.14 -12.85 16.54
C PRO A 928 -43.69 -13.03 17.00
N SER A 929 -43.36 -14.26 17.38
CA SER A 929 -42.02 -14.56 17.90
C SER A 929 -40.94 -14.23 16.86
N VAL A 930 -39.82 -13.68 17.34
CA VAL A 930 -38.63 -13.45 16.50
C VAL A 930 -37.65 -14.58 16.76
N THR A 931 -37.46 -15.47 15.79
CA THR A 931 -36.57 -16.64 15.93
C THR A 931 -35.52 -16.65 14.82
N PRO A 932 -34.21 -16.48 15.12
CA PRO A 932 -33.17 -16.40 14.10
C PRO A 932 -33.12 -17.63 13.17
N ALA A 933 -32.91 -17.41 11.87
CA ALA A 933 -32.80 -18.45 10.85
C ALA A 933 -31.74 -19.52 11.19
N ALA A 934 -30.65 -19.10 11.84
CA ALA A 934 -29.58 -19.98 12.31
C ALA A 934 -30.09 -21.04 13.32
N MET A 935 -31.04 -20.70 14.19
CA MET A 935 -31.62 -21.61 15.18
C MET A 935 -32.69 -22.55 14.58
N VAL A 936 -33.50 -22.04 13.64
CA VAL A 936 -34.63 -22.81 13.06
C VAL A 936 -34.17 -23.76 11.95
N PHE A 937 -33.20 -23.34 11.13
CA PHE A 937 -32.76 -24.04 9.92
C PHE A 937 -31.28 -24.44 9.95
N ASN A 938 -30.62 -24.42 11.12
CA ASN A 938 -29.20 -24.77 11.29
C ASN A 938 -28.26 -24.07 10.28
N GLY A 939 -28.51 -22.78 10.02
CA GLY A 939 -27.75 -21.98 9.05
C GLY A 939 -28.02 -22.27 7.56
N MET A 940 -29.00 -23.12 7.21
CA MET A 940 -29.34 -23.36 5.81
C MET A 940 -30.00 -22.16 5.13
N VAL A 941 -30.82 -21.38 5.85
CA VAL A 941 -31.43 -20.13 5.35
C VAL A 941 -30.48 -18.96 5.58
N GLN A 942 -29.97 -18.37 4.50
CA GLN A 942 -28.95 -17.32 4.53
C GLN A 942 -29.12 -16.28 3.42
N ALA A 943 -28.88 -15.00 3.73
CA ALA A 943 -28.76 -13.92 2.76
C ALA A 943 -27.35 -13.91 2.15
N VAL A 944 -27.24 -13.82 0.82
CA VAL A 944 -25.99 -13.88 0.07
C VAL A 944 -26.00 -12.86 -1.07
N TRP A 945 -24.92 -12.12 -1.25
CA TRP A 945 -24.68 -11.29 -2.42
C TRP A 945 -24.28 -12.15 -3.62
N ASN A 946 -25.03 -12.07 -4.72
CA ASN A 946 -24.72 -12.77 -5.96
C ASN A 946 -24.07 -11.80 -6.96
N SER A 947 -22.74 -11.86 -7.07
CA SER A 947 -21.94 -11.02 -7.98
C SER A 947 -22.38 -11.10 -9.44
N ASN A 948 -22.85 -12.27 -9.90
CA ASN A 948 -23.25 -12.49 -11.29
C ASN A 948 -24.57 -11.81 -11.65
N HIS A 949 -25.41 -11.52 -10.65
CA HIS A 949 -26.73 -10.90 -10.83
C HIS A 949 -26.81 -9.49 -10.22
N GLN A 950 -25.75 -9.03 -9.54
CA GLN A 950 -25.68 -7.78 -8.79
C GLN A 950 -26.88 -7.55 -7.86
N ARG A 951 -27.32 -8.63 -7.21
CA ARG A 951 -28.47 -8.65 -6.29
C ARG A 951 -28.18 -9.51 -5.07
N VAL A 952 -28.83 -9.20 -3.95
CA VAL A 952 -28.91 -10.10 -2.80
C VAL A 952 -30.02 -11.12 -3.04
N GLY A 953 -29.80 -12.36 -2.61
CA GLY A 953 -30.86 -13.35 -2.43
C GLY A 953 -30.81 -14.00 -1.06
N VAL A 954 -31.96 -14.45 -0.57
CA VAL A 954 -32.07 -15.30 0.62
C VAL A 954 -32.31 -16.74 0.18
N ARG A 955 -31.45 -17.68 0.62
CA ARG A 955 -31.55 -19.10 0.29
C ARG A 955 -32.73 -19.73 1.03
N VAL A 956 -33.65 -20.31 0.28
CA VAL A 956 -34.94 -20.84 0.78
C VAL A 956 -35.12 -22.34 0.52
N GLY A 957 -34.32 -22.93 -0.37
CA GLY A 957 -34.35 -24.36 -0.68
C GLY A 957 -33.07 -24.87 -1.33
N ARG A 958 -32.97 -26.20 -1.49
CA ARG A 958 -31.82 -26.87 -2.13
C ARG A 958 -32.24 -28.16 -2.83
N TYR A 959 -31.97 -28.23 -4.14
CA TYR A 959 -32.13 -29.46 -4.93
C TYR A 959 -30.81 -30.25 -4.98
N PRO A 960 -30.77 -31.54 -4.57
CA PRO A 960 -29.58 -32.39 -4.67
C PRO A 960 -29.39 -32.92 -6.09
N GLY A 961 -28.86 -32.06 -6.97
CA GLY A 961 -28.56 -32.41 -8.36
C GLY A 961 -27.86 -31.27 -9.10
N ARG A 962 -27.90 -31.29 -10.43
CA ARG A 962 -27.34 -30.21 -11.27
C ARG A 962 -28.46 -29.30 -11.78
N ALA A 963 -28.13 -28.02 -11.94
CA ALA A 963 -28.97 -27.09 -12.68
C ALA A 963 -28.90 -27.43 -14.17
N THR A 964 -30.03 -27.28 -14.86
CA THR A 964 -30.14 -27.43 -16.30
C THR A 964 -30.70 -26.13 -16.87
N SER A 965 -30.12 -25.64 -17.96
CA SER A 965 -30.73 -24.58 -18.76
C SER A 965 -31.67 -25.22 -19.78
N TYR A 966 -32.95 -24.85 -19.73
CA TYR A 966 -33.98 -25.27 -20.66
C TYR A 966 -34.21 -24.16 -21.70
N THR A 967 -34.29 -24.50 -22.99
CA THR A 967 -34.54 -23.48 -24.02
C THR A 967 -36.04 -23.29 -24.22
N VAL A 968 -36.57 -22.14 -23.80
CA VAL A 968 -37.97 -21.76 -24.04
C VAL A 968 -38.00 -20.74 -25.17
N GLY A 969 -38.38 -21.19 -26.37
CA GLY A 969 -38.29 -20.39 -27.59
C GLY A 969 -36.83 -20.23 -28.06
N ARG A 970 -36.22 -19.07 -27.82
CA ARG A 970 -34.79 -18.80 -28.07
C ARG A 970 -33.98 -18.48 -26.82
N GLU A 971 -34.62 -18.27 -25.68
CA GLU A 971 -33.96 -17.87 -24.44
C GLU A 971 -33.66 -19.08 -23.55
N PRO A 972 -32.46 -19.17 -22.94
CA PRO A 972 -32.15 -20.18 -21.94
C PRO A 972 -32.76 -19.78 -20.58
N VAL A 973 -33.70 -20.58 -20.09
CA VAL A 973 -34.37 -20.40 -18.78
C VAL A 973 -33.81 -21.41 -17.78
N PRO A 974 -33.45 -21.01 -16.55
CA PRO A 974 -32.91 -21.94 -15.55
C PRO A 974 -33.98 -22.89 -15.01
N GLY A 975 -33.59 -24.14 -14.76
CA GLY A 975 -34.44 -25.16 -14.16
C GLY A 975 -33.66 -26.26 -13.46
N ILE A 976 -34.39 -27.24 -12.92
CA ILE A 976 -33.86 -28.40 -12.20
C ILE A 976 -34.32 -29.72 -12.84
N ALA A 977 -33.36 -30.62 -13.06
CA ALA A 977 -33.56 -31.89 -13.76
C ALA A 977 -34.21 -32.98 -12.88
N THR A 978 -35.45 -32.76 -12.48
CA THR A 978 -36.24 -33.64 -11.60
C THR A 978 -37.71 -33.69 -12.03
N ASN A 979 -38.40 -34.78 -11.72
CA ASN A 979 -39.85 -34.92 -11.89
C ASN A 979 -40.65 -34.56 -10.62
N VAL A 980 -39.97 -34.00 -9.63
CA VAL A 980 -40.55 -33.52 -8.37
C VAL A 980 -40.63 -32.00 -8.42
N ASP A 981 -41.75 -31.44 -7.98
CA ASP A 981 -41.98 -29.99 -7.95
C ASP A 981 -40.83 -29.26 -7.20
N PRO A 982 -40.26 -28.18 -7.75
CA PRO A 982 -39.24 -27.34 -7.08
C PRO A 982 -39.63 -26.91 -5.67
N PHE A 983 -40.93 -26.74 -5.40
CA PHE A 983 -41.48 -26.36 -4.10
C PHE A 983 -41.30 -27.43 -3.01
N GLU A 984 -41.11 -28.70 -3.36
CA GLU A 984 -40.78 -29.77 -2.40
C GLU A 984 -39.34 -29.68 -1.86
N TYR A 985 -38.45 -28.93 -2.52
CA TYR A 985 -37.06 -28.72 -2.11
C TYR A 985 -36.86 -27.48 -1.23
N ILE A 986 -37.94 -26.79 -0.86
CA ILE A 986 -37.95 -25.70 0.13
C ILE A 986 -37.61 -26.24 1.52
N PHE A 987 -36.79 -25.49 2.27
CA PHE A 987 -36.38 -25.88 3.61
C PHE A 987 -37.57 -25.95 4.58
N LYS A 988 -37.53 -26.98 5.43
CA LYS A 988 -38.44 -27.17 6.56
C LYS A 988 -37.69 -26.92 7.86
N GLY A 989 -38.39 -26.38 8.85
CA GLY A 989 -37.81 -26.01 10.14
C GLY A 989 -38.83 -26.13 11.25
N LEU A 990 -38.34 -26.34 12.49
CA LEU A 990 -39.20 -26.51 13.67
C LEU A 990 -39.60 -25.14 14.22
N ILE A 991 -40.77 -24.65 13.82
CA ILE A 991 -41.28 -23.31 14.12
C ILE A 991 -42.43 -23.44 15.11
N GLY A 992 -42.26 -22.86 16.31
CA GLY A 992 -43.23 -23.02 17.39
C GLY A 992 -43.43 -24.47 17.84
N GLY A 993 -42.44 -25.35 17.62
CA GLY A 993 -42.52 -26.78 17.90
C GLY A 993 -43.16 -27.64 16.80
N VAL A 994 -43.51 -27.07 15.64
CA VAL A 994 -44.10 -27.79 14.49
C VAL A 994 -43.18 -27.66 13.28
N GLU A 995 -42.95 -28.76 12.56
CA GLU A 995 -42.20 -28.70 11.29
C GLU A 995 -43.04 -27.99 10.22
N ARG A 996 -42.56 -26.85 9.73
CA ARG A 996 -43.22 -26.01 8.72
C ARG A 996 -42.26 -25.71 7.56
N ARG A 997 -42.79 -25.55 6.34
CA ARG A 997 -42.04 -25.03 5.18
C ARG A 997 -41.82 -23.52 5.33
N LEU A 998 -40.84 -22.98 4.61
CA LEU A 998 -40.53 -21.53 4.59
C LEU A 998 -41.47 -20.69 3.69
N PHE A 999 -42.68 -21.17 3.42
CA PHE A 999 -43.73 -20.50 2.64
C PHE A 999 -45.08 -20.75 3.33
N PRO A 1000 -46.07 -19.83 3.24
CA PRO A 1000 -46.03 -18.56 2.52
C PRO A 1000 -45.21 -17.51 3.27
N MET A 1001 -44.49 -16.64 2.53
CA MET A 1001 -43.65 -15.62 3.16
C MET A 1001 -43.64 -14.27 2.43
N VAL A 1002 -43.28 -13.22 3.17
CA VAL A 1002 -42.87 -11.92 2.62
C VAL A 1002 -41.45 -11.63 3.09
N LEU A 1003 -40.59 -11.19 2.18
CA LEU A 1003 -39.22 -10.78 2.48
C LEU A 1003 -39.15 -9.27 2.73
N TYR A 1004 -38.53 -8.90 3.85
CA TYR A 1004 -38.18 -7.52 4.20
C TYR A 1004 -36.66 -7.39 4.36
N ARG A 1005 -36.13 -6.17 4.24
CA ARG A 1005 -34.74 -5.82 4.56
C ARG A 1005 -34.67 -4.67 5.57
N ILE A 1006 -33.59 -4.66 6.33
CA ILE A 1006 -33.18 -3.57 7.22
C ILE A 1006 -31.72 -3.26 6.92
N GLN A 1007 -31.36 -1.98 6.80
CA GLN A 1007 -29.94 -1.57 6.75
C GLN A 1007 -29.36 -1.59 8.16
N VAL A 1008 -28.18 -2.17 8.33
CA VAL A 1008 -27.48 -2.28 9.63
C VAL A 1008 -26.28 -1.32 9.62
N PRO A 1009 -25.95 -0.63 10.74
CA PRO A 1009 -24.76 0.19 10.80
C PRO A 1009 -23.46 -0.62 10.58
N ASP A 1010 -22.43 0.02 10.04
CA ASP A 1010 -21.06 -0.53 9.99
C ASP A 1010 -20.42 -0.45 11.41
N GLU A 1011 -20.86 -1.27 12.38
CA GLU A 1011 -20.43 -1.16 13.79
C GLU A 1011 -18.94 -1.48 14.07
N ALA A 1012 -18.24 -2.12 13.13
CA ALA A 1012 -16.79 -2.32 13.16
C ALA A 1012 -16.24 -2.62 11.76
N MET A 1013 -15.02 -2.17 11.47
CA MET A 1013 -14.32 -2.34 10.20
C MET A 1013 -14.14 -3.84 9.86
N PRO A 1014 -14.87 -4.40 8.87
CA PRO A 1014 -14.71 -5.80 8.50
C PRO A 1014 -13.45 -6.00 7.65
N PRO A 1015 -12.86 -7.22 7.63
CA PRO A 1015 -11.69 -7.50 6.79
C PRO A 1015 -12.03 -7.24 5.32
N GLY A 1016 -11.38 -6.23 4.72
CA GLY A 1016 -11.51 -5.89 3.30
C GLY A 1016 -12.32 -4.63 2.95
N LYS A 1017 -12.95 -3.92 3.91
CA LYS A 1017 -13.45 -2.54 3.67
C LYS A 1017 -12.39 -1.52 4.14
N PRO A 1018 -11.95 -0.55 3.30
CA PRO A 1018 -10.96 0.44 3.70
C PRO A 1018 -11.51 1.55 4.62
N PHE A 1019 -12.83 1.76 4.64
CA PHE A 1019 -13.53 2.75 5.49
C PHE A 1019 -14.94 2.23 5.84
N ALA A 1020 -15.51 2.72 6.94
CA ALA A 1020 -16.94 2.59 7.23
C ALA A 1020 -17.72 3.67 6.46
N PHE A 1021 -18.79 3.30 5.75
CA PHE A 1021 -19.57 4.24 4.93
C PHE A 1021 -20.90 4.62 5.58
N PHE A 1022 -21.42 3.76 6.47
CA PHE A 1022 -22.76 3.91 7.05
C PHE A 1022 -22.76 3.68 8.57
N GLU A 1023 -22.06 4.56 9.31
CA GLU A 1023 -22.01 4.55 10.79
C GLU A 1023 -23.36 4.86 11.46
N THR A 1024 -24.28 5.53 10.73
CA THR A 1024 -25.65 5.78 11.18
C THR A 1024 -26.59 5.56 10.01
N VAL A 1025 -27.66 4.79 10.23
CA VAL A 1025 -28.62 4.38 9.19
C VAL A 1025 -30.05 4.58 9.71
N PRO A 1026 -31.05 4.80 8.83
CA PRO A 1026 -32.43 5.07 9.25
C PRO A 1026 -33.10 3.95 10.07
N GLY A 1027 -32.64 2.71 9.93
CA GLY A 1027 -33.26 1.53 10.56
C GLY A 1027 -34.56 1.07 9.89
N ASP A 1028 -34.95 1.68 8.77
CA ASP A 1028 -36.20 1.40 8.05
C ASP A 1028 -36.34 -0.07 7.66
N VAL A 1029 -37.55 -0.62 7.90
CA VAL A 1029 -37.94 -1.97 7.46
C VAL A 1029 -38.64 -1.87 6.12
N VAL A 1030 -37.96 -2.30 5.04
CA VAL A 1030 -38.45 -2.16 3.66
C VAL A 1030 -38.88 -3.53 3.11
N GLN A 1031 -40.09 -3.62 2.57
CA GLN A 1031 -40.55 -4.83 1.87
C GLN A 1031 -39.84 -4.97 0.51
N VAL A 1032 -39.31 -6.17 0.23
CA VAL A 1032 -38.48 -6.43 -0.96
C VAL A 1032 -38.97 -7.60 -1.83
N SER A 1033 -39.99 -8.33 -1.40
CA SER A 1033 -40.75 -9.28 -2.24
C SER A 1033 -42.27 -9.04 -2.10
N PRO A 1034 -43.10 -9.50 -3.05
CA PRO A 1034 -44.51 -9.75 -2.77
C PRO A 1034 -44.68 -10.88 -1.73
N MET A 1035 -45.92 -11.18 -1.36
CA MET A 1035 -46.22 -12.43 -0.64
C MET A 1035 -46.06 -13.60 -1.61
N MET A 1036 -45.13 -14.51 -1.25
CA MET A 1036 -44.75 -15.68 -2.01
C MET A 1036 -45.43 -16.91 -1.41
N ASP A 1037 -46.33 -17.54 -2.16
CA ASP A 1037 -47.11 -18.70 -1.72
C ASP A 1037 -46.53 -20.04 -2.17
N GLN A 1038 -46.06 -20.07 -3.41
CA GLN A 1038 -45.49 -21.21 -4.12
C GLN A 1038 -44.39 -20.70 -5.06
N ILE A 1039 -43.70 -21.60 -5.77
CA ILE A 1039 -42.78 -21.23 -6.86
C ILE A 1039 -43.48 -21.47 -8.19
N ALA A 1040 -43.54 -20.45 -9.05
CA ALA A 1040 -44.02 -20.65 -10.42
C ALA A 1040 -43.06 -21.53 -11.22
N SER A 1041 -43.47 -22.76 -11.55
CA SER A 1041 -42.69 -23.71 -12.36
C SER A 1041 -43.55 -24.50 -13.34
N ALA A 1042 -42.92 -25.09 -14.37
CA ALA A 1042 -43.57 -26.05 -15.27
C ALA A 1042 -42.64 -27.22 -15.58
N PHE A 1043 -43.19 -28.44 -15.66
CA PHE A 1043 -42.45 -29.65 -16.00
C PHE A 1043 -42.33 -29.81 -17.53
N GLU A 1044 -41.10 -29.81 -18.03
CA GLU A 1044 -40.77 -29.95 -19.45
C GLU A 1044 -40.29 -31.37 -19.77
N THR A 1045 -41.02 -32.05 -20.66
CA THR A 1045 -40.75 -33.44 -21.10
C THR A 1045 -39.99 -33.52 -22.43
N GLY A 1046 -39.95 -32.45 -23.21
CA GLY A 1046 -39.26 -32.38 -24.50
C GLY A 1046 -37.74 -32.15 -24.42
N ALA A 1047 -37.23 -31.81 -23.23
CA ALA A 1047 -35.80 -31.60 -22.98
C ALA A 1047 -35.15 -32.84 -22.35
N ALA A 1048 -33.86 -33.05 -22.62
CA ALA A 1048 -33.07 -34.15 -22.06
C ALA A 1048 -31.93 -33.60 -21.18
N PRO A 1049 -31.95 -33.81 -19.84
CA PRO A 1049 -32.97 -34.49 -19.05
C PRO A 1049 -34.25 -33.67 -18.83
N ALA A 1050 -35.40 -34.35 -18.73
CA ALA A 1050 -36.68 -33.75 -18.38
C ALA A 1050 -36.62 -33.13 -16.97
N GLY A 1051 -37.33 -32.03 -16.75
CA GLY A 1051 -37.26 -31.32 -15.48
C GLY A 1051 -38.16 -30.10 -15.37
N HIS A 1052 -38.15 -29.45 -14.21
CA HIS A 1052 -38.94 -28.25 -13.95
C HIS A 1052 -38.18 -26.98 -14.32
N ILE A 1053 -38.79 -26.17 -15.20
CA ILE A 1053 -38.38 -24.80 -15.52
C ILE A 1053 -38.99 -23.87 -14.48
N VAL A 1054 -38.19 -22.97 -13.89
CA VAL A 1054 -38.68 -21.96 -12.93
C VAL A 1054 -38.94 -20.65 -13.67
N TYR A 1055 -40.19 -20.18 -13.65
CA TYR A 1055 -40.63 -18.92 -14.27
C TYR A 1055 -40.78 -17.77 -13.28
N ASP A 1056 -40.64 -18.05 -11.99
CA ASP A 1056 -40.86 -17.09 -10.93
C ASP A 1056 -39.82 -15.96 -10.97
N PRO A 1057 -40.21 -14.69 -11.25
CA PRO A 1057 -39.27 -13.58 -11.40
C PRO A 1057 -38.64 -13.16 -10.07
N PHE A 1058 -39.14 -13.66 -8.93
CA PHE A 1058 -38.55 -13.43 -7.62
C PHE A 1058 -37.60 -14.54 -7.18
N MET A 1059 -37.38 -15.57 -8.01
CA MET A 1059 -36.48 -16.69 -7.70
C MET A 1059 -35.24 -16.71 -8.60
N PHE A 1060 -34.10 -17.16 -8.06
CA PHE A 1060 -32.97 -17.61 -8.86
C PHE A 1060 -32.39 -18.93 -8.36
N LEU A 1061 -31.76 -19.64 -9.30
CA LEU A 1061 -31.12 -20.93 -9.09
C LEU A 1061 -29.60 -20.75 -9.21
N VAL A 1062 -28.85 -21.14 -8.18
CA VAL A 1062 -27.38 -21.12 -8.20
C VAL A 1062 -26.85 -22.56 -8.19
N PRO A 1063 -26.15 -23.01 -9.24
CA PRO A 1063 -25.39 -24.25 -9.18
C PRO A 1063 -24.27 -24.08 -8.16
N SER A 1064 -24.16 -25.02 -7.22
CA SER A 1064 -23.11 -25.01 -6.20
C SER A 1064 -22.55 -26.42 -5.99
N THR A 1065 -21.31 -26.47 -5.54
CA THR A 1065 -20.56 -27.71 -5.32
C THR A 1065 -20.02 -27.72 -3.90
N GLY A 1066 -20.30 -28.80 -3.17
CA GLY A 1066 -19.78 -29.01 -1.82
C GLY A 1066 -19.41 -30.46 -1.58
N ALA A 1067 -18.98 -30.77 -0.36
CA ALA A 1067 -18.39 -32.06 0.01
C ALA A 1067 -19.29 -33.30 -0.22
N VAL A 1068 -20.60 -33.10 -0.43
CA VAL A 1068 -21.60 -34.17 -0.58
C VAL A 1068 -22.15 -34.29 -2.02
N GLY A 1069 -21.65 -33.47 -2.96
CA GLY A 1069 -22.02 -33.52 -4.38
C GLY A 1069 -22.34 -32.16 -5.02
N SER A 1070 -22.86 -32.19 -6.24
CA SER A 1070 -23.48 -31.03 -6.89
C SER A 1070 -24.88 -30.80 -6.34
N PHE A 1071 -25.23 -29.55 -6.06
CA PHE A 1071 -26.58 -29.14 -5.68
C PHE A 1071 -26.95 -27.81 -6.34
N VAL A 1072 -28.24 -27.49 -6.35
CA VAL A 1072 -28.76 -26.20 -6.81
C VAL A 1072 -29.40 -25.50 -5.61
N ASP A 1073 -28.83 -24.39 -5.21
CA ASP A 1073 -29.40 -23.53 -4.17
C ASP A 1073 -30.48 -22.63 -4.79
N MET A 1074 -31.64 -22.58 -4.13
CA MET A 1074 -32.80 -21.80 -4.55
C MET A 1074 -32.91 -20.57 -3.66
N TYR A 1075 -32.97 -19.38 -4.27
CA TYR A 1075 -32.97 -18.10 -3.56
C TYR A 1075 -34.16 -17.23 -3.97
N VAL A 1076 -34.77 -16.54 -3.01
CA VAL A 1076 -35.66 -15.39 -3.27
C VAL A 1076 -34.82 -14.12 -3.38
N ILE A 1077 -35.02 -13.31 -4.42
CA ILE A 1077 -34.29 -12.04 -4.62
C ILE A 1077 -34.82 -10.91 -3.73
N ASP A 1078 -33.91 -9.98 -3.42
CA ASP A 1078 -34.29 -8.59 -3.24
C ASP A 1078 -34.69 -7.99 -4.61
N SER A 1079 -35.96 -7.61 -4.76
CA SER A 1079 -36.44 -6.99 -6.00
C SER A 1079 -35.97 -5.53 -6.16
N LEU A 1080 -35.61 -4.87 -5.06
CA LEU A 1080 -35.22 -3.45 -5.04
C LEU A 1080 -33.68 -3.27 -5.14
N PRO A 1081 -33.20 -2.13 -5.67
CA PRO A 1081 -31.78 -1.80 -5.64
C PRO A 1081 -31.23 -1.77 -4.20
N VAL A 1082 -29.96 -2.17 -4.03
CA VAL A 1082 -29.20 -2.08 -2.78
C VAL A 1082 -28.05 -1.07 -2.92
N LEU A 1083 -27.62 -0.47 -1.81
CA LEU A 1083 -26.52 0.51 -1.82
C LEU A 1083 -25.17 -0.21 -1.79
N THR A 1084 -24.27 0.19 -2.69
CA THR A 1084 -22.86 -0.24 -2.72
C THR A 1084 -22.16 0.08 -1.40
N GLY A 1085 -21.40 -0.87 -0.84
CA GLY A 1085 -20.71 -0.72 0.44
C GLY A 1085 -21.58 -0.88 1.69
N ALA A 1086 -22.91 -0.84 1.57
CA ALA A 1086 -23.82 -0.96 2.71
C ALA A 1086 -23.94 -2.40 3.24
N ARG A 1087 -24.45 -2.53 4.47
CA ARG A 1087 -24.75 -3.79 5.13
C ARG A 1087 -26.25 -3.94 5.34
N TYR A 1088 -26.79 -5.12 5.03
CA TYR A 1088 -28.21 -5.42 5.19
C TYR A 1088 -28.44 -6.70 5.98
N ARG A 1089 -29.52 -6.74 6.75
CA ARG A 1089 -30.11 -7.95 7.35
C ARG A 1089 -31.51 -8.14 6.78
N TYR A 1090 -31.85 -9.36 6.39
CA TYR A 1090 -33.18 -9.67 5.85
C TYR A 1090 -34.05 -10.32 6.91
N LEU A 1091 -35.36 -10.03 6.85
CA LEU A 1091 -36.37 -10.62 7.72
C LEU A 1091 -37.37 -11.37 6.85
N ILE A 1092 -37.58 -12.65 7.14
CA ILE A 1092 -38.65 -13.44 6.54
C ILE A 1092 -39.87 -13.35 7.47
N ALA A 1093 -40.93 -12.70 7.02
CA ALA A 1093 -42.24 -12.77 7.66
C ALA A 1093 -42.94 -14.05 7.17
N LEU A 1094 -43.05 -15.06 8.02
CA LEU A 1094 -43.66 -16.35 7.67
C LEU A 1094 -45.12 -16.38 8.09
N TYR A 1095 -46.01 -16.72 7.16
CA TYR A 1095 -47.46 -16.78 7.37
C TYR A 1095 -47.94 -18.24 7.50
N ASP A 1096 -49.13 -18.42 8.04
CA ASP A 1096 -49.77 -19.73 8.08
C ASP A 1096 -50.31 -20.12 6.70
N GLU A 1097 -50.06 -21.36 6.24
CA GLU A 1097 -50.53 -21.87 4.94
C GLU A 1097 -52.05 -21.77 4.76
N THR A 1098 -52.82 -21.89 5.86
CA THR A 1098 -54.29 -21.90 5.84
C THR A 1098 -54.87 -20.53 6.17
N THR A 1099 -54.50 -19.92 7.30
CA THR A 1099 -55.16 -18.67 7.77
C THR A 1099 -54.57 -17.41 7.15
N ARG A 1100 -53.37 -17.49 6.56
CA ARG A 1100 -52.59 -16.36 6.02
C ARG A 1100 -52.27 -15.28 7.05
N GLU A 1101 -52.34 -15.64 8.34
CA GLU A 1101 -51.90 -14.79 9.44
C GLU A 1101 -50.39 -14.96 9.70
N LEU A 1102 -49.74 -13.90 10.18
CA LEU A 1102 -48.31 -13.91 10.51
C LEU A 1102 -48.04 -14.86 11.70
N VAL A 1103 -47.13 -15.81 11.51
CA VAL A 1103 -46.74 -16.83 12.51
C VAL A 1103 -45.50 -16.39 13.28
N THR A 1104 -44.45 -15.98 12.58
CA THR A 1104 -43.14 -15.65 13.16
C THR A 1104 -42.35 -14.76 12.21
N ILE A 1105 -41.42 -13.99 12.76
CA ILE A 1105 -40.41 -13.26 11.99
C ILE A 1105 -39.08 -14.00 12.15
N ILE A 1106 -38.41 -14.27 11.03
CA ILE A 1106 -37.17 -15.06 10.97
C ILE A 1106 -36.05 -14.18 10.39
N PRO A 1107 -35.20 -13.57 11.25
CA PRO A 1107 -34.02 -12.82 10.81
C PRO A 1107 -32.95 -13.73 10.18
N THR A 1108 -32.38 -13.31 9.05
CA THR A 1108 -31.22 -13.95 8.41
C THR A 1108 -29.90 -13.48 9.03
N ASN A 1109 -28.77 -13.98 8.50
CA ASN A 1109 -27.47 -13.32 8.66
C ASN A 1109 -27.47 -11.92 8.00
N GLU A 1110 -26.46 -11.14 8.34
CA GLU A 1110 -26.08 -9.92 7.62
C GLU A 1110 -25.31 -10.24 6.34
N VAL A 1111 -25.42 -9.35 5.36
CA VAL A 1111 -24.70 -9.39 4.10
C VAL A 1111 -24.14 -8.01 3.78
N ASP A 1112 -22.85 -7.96 3.45
CA ASP A 1112 -22.17 -6.77 2.96
C ASP A 1112 -22.28 -6.70 1.43
N ILE A 1113 -22.64 -5.53 0.90
CA ILE A 1113 -22.60 -5.25 -0.55
C ILE A 1113 -21.18 -4.77 -0.89
N PRO A 1114 -20.46 -5.44 -1.82
CA PRO A 1114 -19.10 -5.04 -2.16
C PRO A 1114 -19.03 -3.65 -2.81
N LEU A 1115 -17.87 -3.01 -2.69
CA LEU A 1115 -17.49 -1.88 -3.54
C LEU A 1115 -17.12 -2.44 -4.91
N ASN A 1116 -17.82 -2.01 -5.95
CA ASN A 1116 -17.48 -2.32 -7.35
C ASN A 1116 -16.30 -1.46 -7.84
#